data_AF-A0A1M5ILG7-F1
#
_entry.id   AF-A0A1M5ILG7-F1
#
_cell.length_a   1.000
_cell.length_b   1.000
_cell.length_c   1.000
_cell.angle_alpha   90.00
_cell.angle_beta   90.00
_cell.angle_gamma   90.00
#
_symmetry.space_group_name_H-M   'P 1'
#
loop_
_entity.id
_entity.type
_entity.pdbx_description
1 polymer ?
#
loop_
_entity_poly.entity_id
_entity_poly.type
_entity_poly.pdbx_seq_one_letter_code
_entity_poly.pdbx_strand_id
1 'polypeptide(L)'
;MVKLTIIGSSKPVIGEKEMYSVSSLSGWDHLVHPLKNPLEVPKTHWEVMVKTQKGWRKGGSNKEGQTVPYTFGQKSLLHREIKIVAQQGEDKAELMVHPQRAKESKITKVDLLDANYQPISKGKKLSYKDTIIARAYCVEMFMMHVAFSLWEDDAQGEGHNPVINALNKINSVPVLGTVDEKGIAEAVFRLPAYTMAVQIANARIASGDQDEGATHEYYVTADVISRKIQKASANVNVDNATYTEAPPRQRKLPAGQTLPLPKPVPVTPKPKEETAKFPQTPAAKKQGDPEGKILSAEFIDGTGKAVKNAKTGDIVSIKIISQNMKGKNVKVRIWEEDFSKWSHDLLYEKTVQLIGATSFVNYITLTKEMYNKGYSFGEKELEYFIEVEHNNTSVTSAVIPVTLDAPQTIVPKGKSVYVVGEREVEKREEKANNACGIEYRDKITCTKYGNTYGPVFWGALKLADYKEWDLLLSTNKITLEEKDIIIGMSENEGKLDSVQSYDSEIVTVGAMQKTINPEGYGEFPIQMHEFKGEYPDRFKILFENCGWDVKKEITKNGNKQIVKCRVYYKSTTGYQLKNKMREGFSINNYKKKVQCIPIEPLINASRDPYFQAKQIEDFIKRLHIALDEIVVRTYHLNTKKVRIANEWFAFKARDILKSKLGRATLLDQSVNRPALTKFDLGSAMNRFFEKNPKVSKNPGDWGSKHIEYEKQILDDYGMHRNGTDMLGRYNRMKNNSHLK
;
A
#
# COMPACT_ATOMS: atom_id res chain seq x y z
N MET A 1 -30.07 -56.06 -22.86
CA MET A 1 -30.08 -54.77 -22.13
C MET A 1 -28.71 -54.14 -22.27
N VAL A 2 -28.64 -52.98 -22.93
CA VAL A 2 -27.39 -52.26 -23.16
C VAL A 2 -26.96 -51.63 -21.84
N LYS A 3 -25.84 -52.07 -21.26
CA LYS A 3 -25.38 -51.51 -19.99
C LYS A 3 -24.64 -50.19 -20.24
N LEU A 4 -25.31 -49.07 -19.98
CA LEU A 4 -24.68 -47.75 -20.00
C LEU A 4 -23.51 -47.72 -19.02
N THR A 5 -22.34 -47.30 -19.50
CA THR A 5 -21.10 -47.23 -18.69
C THR A 5 -20.51 -45.83 -18.80
N ILE A 6 -20.09 -45.26 -17.65
CA ILE A 6 -19.36 -43.98 -17.63
C ILE A 6 -17.87 -44.27 -17.82
N ILE A 7 -17.26 -43.60 -18.80
CA ILE A 7 -15.82 -43.59 -19.05
C ILE A 7 -15.27 -42.27 -18.51
N GLY A 8 -14.26 -42.35 -17.63
CA GLY A 8 -13.57 -41.19 -17.06
C GLY A 8 -12.81 -41.56 -15.78
N SER A 9 -12.05 -40.61 -15.24
CA SER A 9 -11.22 -40.86 -14.05
C SER A 9 -12.06 -41.05 -12.79
N SER A 10 -11.84 -42.16 -12.08
CA SER A 10 -12.38 -42.40 -10.73
C SER A 10 -11.56 -41.72 -9.63
N LYS A 11 -10.39 -41.16 -9.97
CA LYS A 11 -9.47 -40.45 -9.06
C LYS A 11 -9.01 -39.11 -9.66
N PRO A 12 -9.94 -38.19 -9.97
CA PRO A 12 -9.60 -36.92 -10.60
C PRO A 12 -8.79 -36.03 -9.65
N VAL A 13 -7.87 -35.24 -10.19
CA VAL A 13 -7.09 -34.28 -9.38
C VAL A 13 -7.90 -33.01 -9.17
N ILE A 14 -7.94 -32.48 -7.94
CA ILE A 14 -8.72 -31.26 -7.67
C ILE A 14 -8.21 -30.06 -8.48
N GLY A 15 -9.17 -29.28 -8.98
CA GLY A 15 -8.97 -28.12 -9.82
C GLY A 15 -8.52 -28.42 -11.25
N GLU A 16 -8.32 -29.68 -11.64
CA GLU A 16 -8.12 -30.08 -13.03
C GLU A 16 -9.46 -30.33 -13.73
N LYS A 17 -9.51 -30.08 -15.04
CA LYS A 17 -10.68 -30.35 -15.87
C LYS A 17 -10.60 -31.79 -16.39
N GLU A 18 -11.60 -32.59 -16.05
CA GLU A 18 -11.70 -34.00 -16.41
C GLU A 18 -12.90 -34.23 -17.31
N MET A 19 -12.71 -35.00 -18.38
CA MET A 19 -13.76 -35.32 -19.34
C MET A 19 -14.38 -36.67 -18.99
N TYR A 20 -15.70 -36.72 -18.96
CA TYR A 20 -16.47 -37.96 -18.76
C TYR A 20 -17.37 -38.17 -19.97
N SER A 21 -17.46 -39.41 -20.46
CA SER A 21 -18.34 -39.80 -21.55
C SER A 21 -19.13 -41.05 -21.18
N VAL A 22 -20.25 -41.28 -21.85
CA VAL A 22 -20.96 -42.55 -21.76
C VAL A 22 -20.63 -43.45 -22.95
N SER A 23 -20.57 -44.76 -22.70
CA SER A 23 -20.51 -45.77 -23.73
C SER A 23 -21.59 -46.82 -23.49
N SER A 24 -22.30 -47.17 -24.57
CA SER A 24 -23.14 -48.34 -24.66
C SER A 24 -22.30 -49.50 -25.22
N LEU A 25 -21.93 -50.46 -24.37
CA LEU A 25 -21.41 -51.74 -24.85
C LEU A 25 -22.58 -52.53 -25.46
N SER A 26 -22.81 -52.38 -26.77
CA SER A 26 -23.51 -53.39 -27.56
C SER A 26 -22.55 -54.57 -27.76
N GLY A 27 -22.70 -55.60 -26.92
CA GLY A 27 -22.16 -56.91 -27.26
C GLY A 27 -22.74 -57.35 -28.61
N TRP A 28 -21.86 -57.55 -29.60
CA TRP A 28 -22.03 -58.40 -30.79
C TRP A 28 -23.31 -58.26 -31.65
N ASP A 29 -24.14 -57.22 -31.51
CA ASP A 29 -25.41 -57.10 -32.26
C ASP A 29 -25.39 -56.09 -33.42
N HIS A 30 -24.21 -55.74 -33.94
CA HIS A 30 -24.10 -54.84 -35.11
C HIS A 30 -24.48 -55.50 -36.45
N LEU A 31 -24.94 -56.76 -36.46
CA LEU A 31 -25.26 -57.44 -37.72
C LEU A 31 -26.75 -57.50 -38.07
N VAL A 32 -27.69 -57.10 -37.20
CA VAL A 32 -29.12 -57.27 -37.52
C VAL A 32 -30.04 -56.19 -36.98
N HIS A 33 -29.72 -54.88 -37.06
CA HIS A 33 -30.77 -53.86 -36.98
C HIS A 33 -30.40 -52.60 -37.79
N PRO A 34 -31.37 -51.97 -38.49
CA PRO A 34 -31.11 -50.74 -39.23
C PRO A 34 -30.67 -49.65 -38.25
N LEU A 35 -29.65 -48.88 -38.64
CA LEU A 35 -29.17 -47.68 -37.95
C LEU A 35 -30.36 -46.85 -37.48
N LYS A 36 -30.61 -46.82 -36.16
CA LYS A 36 -31.59 -45.91 -35.56
C LYS A 36 -31.22 -44.48 -35.97
N ASN A 37 -32.24 -43.73 -36.36
CA ASN A 37 -32.13 -42.35 -36.79
C ASN A 37 -31.36 -41.55 -35.72
N PRO A 38 -30.27 -40.82 -36.05
CA PRO A 38 -29.46 -40.10 -35.06
C PRO A 38 -30.24 -39.05 -34.24
N LEU A 39 -31.47 -38.71 -34.66
CA LEU A 39 -32.42 -37.85 -33.98
C LEU A 39 -33.19 -38.51 -32.81
N GLU A 40 -33.10 -39.84 -32.63
CA GLU A 40 -33.85 -40.58 -31.59
C GLU A 40 -32.98 -41.04 -30.40
N VAL A 41 -31.69 -40.70 -30.37
CA VAL A 41 -30.84 -41.03 -29.21
C VAL A 41 -31.24 -40.13 -28.03
N PRO A 42 -31.72 -40.66 -26.89
CA PRO A 42 -32.06 -39.83 -25.75
C PRO A 42 -30.85 -39.01 -25.30
N LYS A 43 -31.08 -37.74 -24.94
CA LYS A 43 -30.02 -36.91 -24.36
C LYS A 43 -29.56 -37.49 -23.03
N THR A 44 -28.24 -37.64 -22.88
CA THR A 44 -27.64 -38.06 -21.61
C THR A 44 -27.62 -36.90 -20.63
N HIS A 45 -28.22 -37.10 -19.45
CA HIS A 45 -28.24 -36.15 -18.34
C HIS A 45 -27.27 -36.60 -17.26
N TRP A 46 -26.49 -35.66 -16.74
CA TRP A 46 -25.41 -35.93 -15.79
C TRP A 46 -25.62 -35.17 -14.49
N GLU A 47 -25.43 -35.86 -13.36
CA GLU A 47 -25.52 -35.29 -12.02
C GLU A 47 -24.36 -35.74 -11.13
N VAL A 48 -23.89 -34.86 -10.25
CA VAL A 48 -22.89 -35.20 -9.22
C VAL A 48 -23.60 -35.27 -7.87
N MET A 49 -23.46 -36.41 -7.19
CA MET A 49 -24.05 -36.68 -5.89
C MET A 49 -22.96 -36.81 -4.83
N VAL A 50 -23.21 -36.26 -3.65
CA VAL A 50 -22.32 -36.33 -2.49
C VAL A 50 -23.04 -36.98 -1.31
N LYS A 51 -22.36 -37.85 -0.58
CA LYS A 51 -22.93 -38.55 0.57
C LYS A 51 -22.90 -37.67 1.82
N THR A 52 -24.03 -37.59 2.50
CA THR A 52 -24.19 -36.89 3.79
C THR A 52 -24.72 -37.85 4.85
N GLN A 53 -24.81 -37.39 6.11
CA GLN A 53 -25.42 -38.16 7.20
C GLN A 53 -26.87 -38.57 6.92
N LYS A 54 -27.62 -37.78 6.12
CA LYS A 54 -29.03 -38.03 5.76
C LYS A 54 -29.20 -38.77 4.43
N GLY A 55 -28.12 -39.23 3.79
CA GLY A 55 -28.14 -39.89 2.48
C GLY A 55 -27.47 -39.09 1.38
N TRP A 56 -27.76 -39.44 0.12
CA TRP A 56 -27.19 -38.79 -1.06
C TRP A 56 -27.92 -37.48 -1.36
N ARG A 57 -27.14 -36.43 -1.61
CA ARG A 57 -27.67 -35.15 -2.10
C ARG A 57 -26.90 -34.68 -3.32
N LYS A 58 -27.52 -33.79 -4.08
CA LYS A 58 -26.89 -33.10 -5.20
C LYS A 58 -25.73 -32.23 -4.73
N GLY A 59 -24.57 -32.36 -5.38
CA GLY A 59 -23.33 -31.68 -5.02
C GLY A 59 -22.70 -30.83 -6.13
N GLY A 60 -23.21 -30.91 -7.37
CA GLY A 60 -22.70 -30.18 -8.53
C GLY A 60 -23.79 -29.78 -9.52
N SER A 61 -23.39 -29.11 -10.61
CA SER A 61 -24.29 -28.65 -11.68
C SER A 61 -24.68 -29.79 -12.61
N ASN A 62 -25.91 -29.73 -13.12
CA ASN A 62 -26.38 -30.65 -14.15
C ASN A 62 -25.72 -30.32 -15.49
N LYS A 63 -25.46 -31.37 -16.26
CA LYS A 63 -24.92 -31.25 -17.62
C LYS A 63 -25.66 -32.19 -18.55
N GLU A 64 -25.65 -31.84 -19.83
CA GLU A 64 -26.25 -32.63 -20.89
C GLU A 64 -25.24 -32.89 -22.00
N GLY A 65 -25.36 -34.02 -22.67
CA GLY A 65 -24.54 -34.41 -23.82
C GLY A 65 -23.80 -35.72 -23.61
N GLN A 66 -23.26 -36.28 -24.69
CA GLN A 66 -22.54 -37.57 -24.66
C GLN A 66 -21.23 -37.50 -23.87
N THR A 67 -20.60 -36.33 -23.87
CA THR A 67 -19.33 -36.06 -23.19
C THR A 67 -19.43 -34.75 -22.43
N VAL A 68 -19.10 -34.74 -21.15
CA VAL A 68 -19.21 -33.57 -20.26
C VAL A 68 -17.93 -33.33 -19.46
N PRO A 69 -17.53 -32.05 -19.25
CA PRO A 69 -16.41 -31.73 -18.38
C PRO A 69 -16.84 -31.59 -16.92
N TYR A 70 -16.09 -32.17 -15.98
CA TYR A 70 -16.22 -31.89 -14.55
C TYR A 70 -14.89 -31.41 -13.95
N THR A 71 -14.98 -30.58 -12.92
CA THR A 71 -13.84 -30.07 -12.16
C THR A 71 -14.22 -30.12 -10.68
N PHE A 72 -13.41 -30.81 -9.89
CA PHE A 72 -13.64 -30.97 -8.45
C PHE A 72 -12.83 -29.93 -7.68
N GLY A 73 -13.45 -29.16 -6.79
CA GLY A 73 -12.77 -28.15 -5.96
C GLY A 73 -12.22 -28.70 -4.64
N GLN A 74 -11.57 -27.85 -3.84
CA GLN A 74 -11.02 -28.21 -2.53
C GLN A 74 -12.06 -28.84 -1.60
N LYS A 75 -13.29 -28.31 -1.57
CA LYS A 75 -14.42 -28.85 -0.79
C LYS A 75 -14.73 -30.33 -1.08
N SER A 76 -14.38 -30.84 -2.26
CA SER A 76 -14.63 -32.23 -2.64
C SER A 76 -13.83 -33.21 -1.78
N LEU A 77 -12.68 -32.80 -1.23
CA LEU A 77 -11.88 -33.62 -0.31
C LEU A 77 -12.54 -33.80 1.07
N LEU A 78 -13.52 -32.95 1.41
CA LEU A 78 -14.24 -33.01 2.68
C LEU A 78 -15.43 -33.98 2.62
N HIS A 79 -15.81 -34.45 1.44
CA HIS A 79 -16.91 -35.38 1.27
C HIS A 79 -16.42 -36.82 1.43
N ARG A 80 -17.17 -37.60 2.22
CA ARG A 80 -16.86 -39.02 2.46
C ARG A 80 -16.93 -39.83 1.17
N GLU A 81 -17.94 -39.59 0.35
CA GLU A 81 -18.16 -40.27 -0.93
C GLU A 81 -18.79 -39.31 -1.95
N ILE A 82 -18.35 -39.40 -3.20
CA ILE A 82 -18.87 -38.66 -4.35
C ILE A 82 -19.15 -39.65 -5.47
N LYS A 83 -20.26 -39.48 -6.18
CA LYS A 83 -20.54 -40.24 -7.40
C LYS A 83 -21.07 -39.36 -8.53
N ILE A 84 -20.72 -39.72 -9.75
CA ILE A 84 -21.30 -39.17 -10.97
C ILE A 84 -22.40 -40.14 -11.41
N VAL A 85 -23.55 -39.60 -11.79
CA VAL A 85 -24.69 -40.35 -12.31
C VAL A 85 -24.95 -39.85 -13.72
N ALA A 86 -25.01 -40.76 -14.68
CA ALA A 86 -25.42 -40.47 -16.06
C ALA A 86 -26.71 -41.24 -16.37
N GLN A 87 -27.69 -40.56 -16.93
CA GLN A 87 -28.97 -41.15 -17.30
C GLN A 87 -29.27 -40.86 -18.78
N GLN A 88 -29.55 -41.91 -19.54
CA GLN A 88 -29.88 -41.83 -20.96
C GLN A 88 -31.14 -42.66 -21.23
N GLY A 89 -32.29 -42.00 -21.32
CA GLY A 89 -33.59 -42.70 -21.35
C GLY A 89 -33.84 -43.43 -20.03
N GLU A 90 -34.12 -44.73 -20.11
CA GLU A 90 -34.29 -45.61 -18.95
C GLU A 90 -32.97 -46.14 -18.38
N ASP A 91 -31.88 -46.06 -19.15
CA ASP A 91 -30.58 -46.56 -18.73
C ASP A 91 -29.87 -45.58 -17.80
N LYS A 92 -29.27 -46.11 -16.73
CA LYS A 92 -28.56 -45.33 -15.71
C LYS A 92 -27.21 -45.94 -15.40
N ALA A 93 -26.17 -45.11 -15.38
CA ALA A 93 -24.82 -45.47 -15.01
C ALA A 93 -24.35 -44.64 -13.81
N GLU A 94 -23.56 -45.24 -12.92
CA GLU A 94 -22.97 -44.56 -11.78
C GLU A 94 -21.46 -44.82 -11.72
N LEU A 95 -20.69 -43.79 -11.40
CA LEU A 95 -19.24 -43.87 -11.20
C LEU A 95 -18.88 -43.25 -9.85
N MET A 96 -18.28 -44.05 -8.97
CA MET A 96 -17.74 -43.54 -7.69
C MET A 96 -16.42 -42.80 -7.96
N VAL A 97 -16.31 -41.61 -7.38
CA VAL A 97 -15.19 -40.70 -7.61
C VAL A 97 -14.52 -40.34 -6.28
N HIS A 98 -13.20 -40.46 -6.24
CA HIS A 98 -12.36 -40.15 -5.08
C HIS A 98 -11.31 -39.11 -5.48
N PRO A 99 -11.66 -37.80 -5.41
CA PRO A 99 -10.74 -36.75 -5.83
C PRO A 99 -9.42 -36.78 -5.06
N GLN A 100 -8.33 -36.52 -5.76
CA GLN A 100 -6.97 -36.50 -5.21
C GLN A 100 -6.50 -35.05 -5.03
N ARG A 101 -5.61 -34.85 -4.06
CA ARG A 101 -4.97 -33.55 -3.82
C ARG A 101 -4.19 -33.11 -5.06
N ALA A 102 -4.18 -31.82 -5.34
CA ALA A 102 -3.35 -31.25 -6.39
C ALA A 102 -1.88 -31.23 -5.92
N LYS A 103 -0.94 -31.32 -6.86
CA LYS A 103 0.49 -31.13 -6.56
C LYS A 103 0.84 -29.67 -6.32
N GLU A 104 0.13 -28.78 -7.00
CA GLU A 104 0.39 -27.35 -6.99
C GLU A 104 -0.83 -26.57 -6.52
N SER A 105 -0.57 -25.49 -5.78
CA SER A 105 -1.58 -24.52 -5.38
C SER A 105 -2.04 -23.69 -6.58
N LYS A 106 -3.34 -23.47 -6.72
CA LYS A 106 -3.90 -22.63 -7.80
C LYS A 106 -5.23 -21.99 -7.42
N ILE A 107 -5.50 -20.82 -8.01
CA ILE A 107 -6.82 -20.20 -8.08
C ILE A 107 -7.50 -20.74 -9.34
N THR A 108 -8.58 -21.50 -9.18
CA THR A 108 -9.27 -22.16 -10.30
C THR A 108 -10.27 -21.22 -10.98
N LYS A 109 -10.94 -20.36 -10.21
CA LYS A 109 -11.98 -19.44 -10.71
C LYS A 109 -12.17 -18.25 -9.75
N VAL A 110 -12.62 -17.11 -10.30
CA VAL A 110 -13.14 -15.97 -9.52
C VAL A 110 -14.56 -15.66 -9.99
N ASP A 111 -15.52 -15.65 -9.07
CA ASP A 111 -16.92 -15.29 -9.33
C ASP A 111 -17.27 -13.94 -8.71
N LEU A 112 -18.13 -13.17 -9.37
CA LEU A 112 -18.75 -11.97 -8.83
C LEU A 112 -20.19 -12.27 -8.41
N LEU A 113 -20.52 -11.94 -7.17
CA LEU A 113 -21.82 -12.15 -6.55
C LEU A 113 -22.41 -10.82 -6.08
N ASP A 114 -23.73 -10.74 -5.99
CA ASP A 114 -24.40 -9.59 -5.39
C ASP A 114 -24.37 -9.66 -3.84
N ALA A 115 -24.95 -8.64 -3.19
CA ALA A 115 -25.01 -8.55 -1.73
C ALA A 115 -25.73 -9.74 -1.05
N ASN A 116 -26.53 -10.51 -1.81
CA ASN A 116 -27.25 -11.69 -1.33
C ASN A 116 -26.52 -13.00 -1.69
N TYR A 117 -25.25 -12.92 -2.08
CA TYR A 117 -24.41 -14.05 -2.49
C TYR A 117 -24.94 -14.81 -3.71
N GLN A 118 -25.77 -14.18 -4.54
CA GLN A 118 -26.22 -14.76 -5.80
C GLN A 118 -25.27 -14.38 -6.94
N PRO A 119 -24.97 -15.30 -7.89
CA PRO A 119 -24.17 -14.97 -9.06
C PRO A 119 -24.78 -13.82 -9.86
N ILE A 120 -23.94 -12.85 -10.25
CA ILE A 120 -24.38 -11.76 -11.13
C ILE A 120 -24.48 -12.31 -12.54
N SER A 121 -25.69 -12.33 -13.10
CA SER A 121 -25.93 -12.84 -14.46
C SER A 121 -25.32 -11.90 -15.51
N LYS A 122 -24.81 -12.48 -16.60
CA LYS A 122 -24.27 -11.72 -17.75
C LYS A 122 -25.33 -10.72 -18.25
N GLY A 123 -24.96 -9.44 -18.34
CA GLY A 123 -25.85 -8.35 -18.77
C GLY A 123 -26.74 -7.74 -17.68
N LYS A 124 -26.68 -8.21 -16.41
CA LYS A 124 -27.32 -7.51 -15.29
C LYS A 124 -26.61 -6.17 -15.06
N LYS A 125 -27.38 -5.08 -15.12
CA LYS A 125 -26.91 -3.73 -14.82
C LYS A 125 -26.92 -3.51 -13.31
N LEU A 126 -25.79 -3.11 -12.77
CA LEU A 126 -25.59 -2.76 -11.37
C LEU A 126 -25.60 -1.24 -11.21
N SER A 127 -25.94 -0.77 -10.03
CA SER A 127 -25.79 0.64 -9.66
C SER A 127 -24.49 0.87 -8.90
N TYR A 128 -23.92 2.07 -8.96
CA TYR A 128 -22.88 2.52 -8.02
C TYR A 128 -23.30 2.50 -6.54
N LYS A 129 -24.57 2.23 -6.25
CA LYS A 129 -25.10 2.00 -4.91
C LYS A 129 -24.96 0.54 -4.43
N ASP A 130 -24.66 -0.37 -5.35
CA ASP A 130 -24.64 -1.81 -5.08
C ASP A 130 -23.30 -2.28 -4.48
N THR A 131 -23.32 -3.53 -4.01
CA THR A 131 -22.14 -4.22 -3.47
C THR A 131 -21.83 -5.44 -4.34
N ILE A 132 -20.56 -5.58 -4.70
CA ILE A 132 -20.01 -6.72 -5.42
C ILE A 132 -19.18 -7.56 -4.44
N ILE A 133 -19.43 -8.86 -4.37
CA ILE A 133 -18.63 -9.81 -3.61
C ILE A 133 -17.82 -10.65 -4.60
N ALA A 134 -16.50 -10.52 -4.55
CA ALA A 134 -15.61 -11.39 -5.31
C ALA A 134 -15.30 -12.66 -4.52
N ARG A 135 -15.50 -13.82 -5.13
CA ARG A 135 -15.24 -15.14 -4.54
C ARG A 135 -14.23 -15.90 -5.39
N ALA A 136 -13.02 -16.09 -4.87
CA ALA A 136 -12.03 -16.97 -5.46
C ALA A 136 -12.19 -18.41 -4.96
N TYR A 137 -12.09 -19.36 -5.88
CA TYR A 137 -12.01 -20.79 -5.61
C TYR A 137 -10.58 -21.24 -5.78
N CYS A 138 -10.03 -21.85 -4.74
CA CYS A 138 -8.63 -22.21 -4.61
C CYS A 138 -8.50 -23.68 -4.28
N VAL A 139 -7.37 -24.29 -4.66
CA VAL A 139 -6.99 -25.64 -4.22
C VAL A 139 -5.58 -25.61 -3.63
N GLU A 140 -5.35 -26.39 -2.57
CA GLU A 140 -4.06 -26.47 -1.86
C GLU A 140 -3.55 -25.12 -1.33
N MET A 141 -4.49 -24.26 -0.92
CA MET A 141 -4.21 -22.87 -0.49
C MET A 141 -4.83 -22.54 0.87
N PHE A 142 -5.20 -23.53 1.69
CA PHE A 142 -5.80 -23.28 3.01
C PHE A 142 -4.93 -22.32 3.85
N MET A 143 -5.57 -21.32 4.46
CA MET A 143 -4.95 -20.22 5.21
C MET A 143 -4.07 -19.25 4.42
N MET A 144 -3.91 -19.42 3.10
CA MET A 144 -3.20 -18.44 2.29
C MET A 144 -4.05 -17.17 2.09
N HIS A 145 -3.39 -16.04 1.92
CA HIS A 145 -4.03 -14.78 1.59
C HIS A 145 -4.08 -14.56 0.08
N VAL A 146 -5.27 -14.21 -0.42
CA VAL A 146 -5.54 -13.80 -1.80
C VAL A 146 -5.84 -12.31 -1.80
N ALA A 147 -5.11 -11.56 -2.63
CA ALA A 147 -5.30 -10.12 -2.80
C ALA A 147 -6.27 -9.86 -3.95
N PHE A 148 -7.37 -9.14 -3.68
CA PHE A 148 -8.39 -8.82 -4.66
C PHE A 148 -8.30 -7.36 -5.08
N SER A 149 -8.28 -7.12 -6.40
CA SER A 149 -8.29 -5.77 -6.99
C SER A 149 -9.45 -5.62 -7.95
N LEU A 150 -10.24 -4.57 -7.78
CA LEU A 150 -11.33 -4.15 -8.65
C LEU A 150 -10.79 -3.19 -9.72
N TRP A 151 -11.16 -3.47 -10.96
CA TRP A 151 -10.74 -2.75 -12.15
C TRP A 151 -11.96 -2.35 -12.96
N GLU A 152 -11.89 -1.17 -13.56
CA GLU A 152 -12.70 -0.82 -14.72
C GLU A 152 -11.97 -1.33 -15.99
N ASP A 153 -12.72 -1.80 -16.98
CA ASP A 153 -12.19 -2.45 -18.20
C ASP A 153 -12.37 -1.59 -19.46
N ASP A 154 -11.29 -0.92 -19.86
CA ASP A 154 -11.19 -0.16 -21.12
C ASP A 154 -10.65 -1.04 -22.28
N ALA A 155 -10.37 -2.33 -22.02
CA ALA A 155 -9.74 -3.20 -23.01
C ALA A 155 -10.78 -3.82 -23.97
N GLN A 156 -10.41 -3.94 -25.24
CA GLN A 156 -11.26 -4.61 -26.22
C GLN A 156 -11.26 -6.13 -25.99
N GLY A 157 -12.37 -6.68 -25.49
CA GLY A 157 -12.60 -8.11 -25.25
C GLY A 157 -12.44 -8.53 -23.78
N GLU A 158 -12.91 -9.73 -23.42
CA GLU A 158 -12.90 -10.20 -22.02
C GLU A 158 -11.47 -10.56 -21.53
N GLY A 159 -11.04 -10.01 -20.37
CA GLY A 159 -9.84 -10.46 -19.65
C GLY A 159 -8.99 -9.35 -19.04
N HIS A 160 -8.13 -9.68 -18.06
CA HIS A 160 -7.27 -8.68 -17.43
C HIS A 160 -6.17 -8.19 -18.38
N ASN A 161 -6.32 -6.95 -18.87
CA ASN A 161 -5.27 -6.24 -19.60
C ASN A 161 -4.56 -5.24 -18.68
N PRO A 162 -3.39 -5.58 -18.11
CA PRO A 162 -2.71 -4.74 -17.14
C PRO A 162 -2.10 -3.46 -17.75
N VAL A 163 -1.97 -3.38 -19.08
CA VAL A 163 -1.38 -2.22 -19.78
C VAL A 163 -2.46 -1.17 -20.05
N ILE A 164 -3.60 -1.59 -20.58
CA ILE A 164 -4.73 -0.70 -20.86
C ILE A 164 -5.35 -0.22 -19.54
N ASN A 165 -5.62 -1.16 -18.63
CA ASN A 165 -6.35 -0.87 -17.39
C ASN A 165 -5.45 -0.42 -16.23
N ALA A 166 -4.16 -0.17 -16.47
CA ALA A 166 -3.15 0.13 -15.45
C ALA A 166 -3.55 1.27 -14.49
N LEU A 167 -4.29 2.24 -15.03
CA LEU A 167 -4.72 3.45 -14.32
C LEU A 167 -6.22 3.42 -13.95
N ASN A 168 -6.90 2.31 -14.25
CA ASN A 168 -8.33 2.09 -14.04
C ASN A 168 -8.59 1.20 -12.81
N LYS A 169 -7.57 1.06 -11.96
CA LYS A 169 -7.67 0.37 -10.69
C LYS A 169 -8.49 1.18 -9.70
N ILE A 170 -9.60 0.62 -9.24
CA ILE A 170 -10.56 1.35 -8.39
C ILE A 170 -10.11 1.40 -6.94
N ASN A 171 -9.57 0.31 -6.42
CA ASN A 171 -9.03 0.26 -5.06
C ASN A 171 -7.51 0.35 -5.07
N SER A 172 -6.96 1.44 -4.51
CA SER A 172 -5.50 1.64 -4.41
C SER A 172 -4.81 0.58 -3.55
N VAL A 173 -5.52 0.00 -2.57
CA VAL A 173 -5.06 -1.11 -1.74
C VAL A 173 -5.92 -2.35 -2.01
N PRO A 174 -5.33 -3.50 -2.42
CA PRO A 174 -6.04 -4.75 -2.59
C PRO A 174 -6.79 -5.18 -1.32
N VAL A 175 -8.00 -5.70 -1.49
CA VAL A 175 -8.77 -6.28 -0.38
C VAL A 175 -8.27 -7.70 -0.16
N LEU A 176 -7.85 -8.05 1.07
CA LEU A 176 -7.32 -9.38 1.36
C LEU A 176 -8.43 -10.34 1.81
N GLY A 177 -8.55 -11.48 1.13
CA GLY A 177 -9.36 -12.62 1.56
C GLY A 177 -8.46 -13.78 2.01
N THR A 178 -8.86 -14.50 3.06
CA THR A 178 -8.13 -15.70 3.52
C THR A 178 -8.87 -16.93 3.02
N VAL A 179 -8.15 -17.88 2.43
CA VAL A 179 -8.72 -19.12 1.91
C VAL A 179 -9.13 -20.04 3.05
N ASP A 180 -10.41 -20.40 3.10
CA ASP A 180 -10.97 -21.33 4.08
C ASP A 180 -10.70 -22.81 3.75
N GLU A 181 -11.16 -23.71 4.62
CA GLU A 181 -11.00 -25.17 4.46
C GLU A 181 -11.70 -25.74 3.21
N LYS A 182 -12.67 -25.01 2.65
CA LYS A 182 -13.41 -25.36 1.43
C LYS A 182 -12.72 -24.81 0.18
N GLY A 183 -11.60 -24.11 0.35
CA GLY A 183 -10.86 -23.46 -0.73
C GLY A 183 -11.52 -22.16 -1.21
N ILE A 184 -12.22 -21.43 -0.34
CA ILE A 184 -12.92 -20.21 -0.70
C ILE A 184 -12.23 -19.01 -0.05
N ALA A 185 -11.92 -17.98 -0.84
CA ALA A 185 -11.53 -16.66 -0.35
C ALA A 185 -12.48 -15.60 -0.92
N GLU A 186 -12.89 -14.64 -0.10
CA GLU A 186 -13.87 -13.62 -0.48
C GLU A 186 -13.38 -12.21 -0.17
N ALA A 187 -13.79 -11.26 -1.01
CA ALA A 187 -13.60 -9.83 -0.82
C ALA A 187 -14.88 -9.08 -1.16
N VAL A 188 -15.20 -8.04 -0.37
CA VAL A 188 -16.42 -7.23 -0.52
C VAL A 188 -16.05 -5.84 -1.04
N PHE A 189 -16.60 -5.48 -2.20
CA PHE A 189 -16.45 -4.18 -2.83
C PHE A 189 -17.77 -3.42 -2.74
N ARG A 190 -17.82 -2.41 -1.88
CA ARG A 190 -18.96 -1.50 -1.78
C ARG A 190 -18.73 -0.34 -2.75
N LEU A 191 -19.41 -0.34 -3.90
CA LEU A 191 -19.25 0.70 -4.92
C LEU A 191 -19.42 2.13 -4.36
N PRO A 192 -20.31 2.42 -3.40
CA PRO A 192 -20.42 3.75 -2.77
C PRO A 192 -19.17 4.23 -2.05
N ALA A 193 -18.32 3.31 -1.57
CA ALA A 193 -17.09 3.66 -0.86
C ALA A 193 -15.99 4.14 -1.83
N TYR A 194 -16.18 3.90 -3.14
CA TYR A 194 -15.27 4.33 -4.19
C TYR A 194 -15.88 5.54 -4.91
N THR A 195 -15.98 6.67 -4.20
CA THR A 195 -16.61 7.90 -4.70
C THR A 195 -15.93 8.47 -5.96
N MET A 196 -14.70 8.04 -6.25
CA MET A 196 -13.96 8.38 -7.46
C MET A 196 -14.12 7.35 -8.59
N ALA A 197 -14.81 6.21 -8.39
CA ALA A 197 -14.93 5.16 -9.40
C ALA A 197 -15.64 5.65 -10.68
N VAL A 198 -16.69 6.46 -10.52
CA VAL A 198 -17.39 7.13 -11.63
C VAL A 198 -16.47 8.12 -12.36
N GLN A 199 -15.60 8.81 -11.63
CA GLN A 199 -14.66 9.78 -12.21
C GLN A 199 -13.50 9.08 -12.93
N ILE A 200 -13.04 7.94 -12.40
CA ILE A 200 -12.00 7.11 -13.00
C ILE A 200 -12.54 6.47 -14.28
N ALA A 201 -13.75 5.93 -14.23
CA ALA A 201 -14.40 5.34 -15.40
C ALA A 201 -14.69 6.39 -16.49
N ASN A 202 -15.21 7.57 -16.14
CA ASN A 202 -15.47 8.63 -17.12
C ASN A 202 -14.22 9.44 -17.55
N ALA A 203 -13.02 9.12 -17.04
CA ALA A 203 -11.81 9.88 -17.35
C ALA A 203 -11.15 9.44 -18.67
N ARG A 204 -11.59 8.34 -19.28
CA ARG A 204 -10.85 7.62 -20.32
C ARG A 204 -11.78 6.91 -21.29
N ILE A 205 -12.10 7.59 -22.38
CA ILE A 205 -12.85 6.97 -23.46
C ILE A 205 -11.98 5.85 -24.05
N ALA A 206 -12.50 4.63 -24.06
CA ALA A 206 -11.83 3.47 -24.65
C ALA A 206 -11.41 3.78 -26.11
N SER A 207 -10.27 3.22 -26.52
CA SER A 207 -9.65 3.57 -27.80
C SER A 207 -10.53 3.19 -28.99
N GLY A 208 -11.20 4.17 -29.59
CA GLY A 208 -12.11 3.99 -30.72
C GLY A 208 -13.53 4.46 -30.45
N ASP A 209 -13.87 4.72 -29.19
CA ASP A 209 -15.20 5.18 -28.80
C ASP A 209 -15.34 6.71 -28.84
N GLN A 210 -16.57 7.18 -29.02
CA GLN A 210 -16.90 8.61 -29.04
C GLN A 210 -17.34 9.13 -27.66
N ASP A 211 -17.83 8.23 -26.81
CA ASP A 211 -18.23 8.46 -25.43
C ASP A 211 -18.04 7.17 -24.59
N GLU A 212 -18.07 7.30 -23.27
CA GLU A 212 -17.94 6.20 -22.29
C GLU A 212 -19.16 5.27 -22.24
N GLY A 213 -20.19 5.55 -23.04
CA GLY A 213 -21.41 4.79 -23.09
C GLY A 213 -22.29 4.88 -21.84
N ALA A 214 -23.42 4.16 -21.91
CA ALA A 214 -24.43 4.12 -20.85
C ALA A 214 -24.04 3.23 -19.64
N THR A 215 -22.94 2.48 -19.73
CA THR A 215 -22.50 1.55 -18.67
C THR A 215 -20.97 1.42 -18.65
N HIS A 216 -20.39 1.31 -17.46
CA HIS A 216 -18.97 0.97 -17.27
C HIS A 216 -18.80 -0.52 -16.96
N GLU A 217 -17.74 -1.15 -17.47
CA GLU A 217 -17.46 -2.56 -17.25
C GLU A 217 -16.45 -2.75 -16.11
N TYR A 218 -16.76 -3.62 -15.16
CA TYR A 218 -15.90 -3.89 -14.00
C TYR A 218 -15.57 -5.38 -13.86
N TYR A 219 -14.35 -5.69 -13.44
CA TYR A 219 -13.91 -7.05 -13.09
C TYR A 219 -12.95 -7.05 -11.90
N VAL A 220 -12.67 -8.23 -11.34
CA VAL A 220 -11.78 -8.40 -10.19
C VAL A 220 -10.65 -9.37 -10.51
N THR A 221 -9.41 -8.99 -10.20
CA THR A 221 -8.27 -9.91 -10.15
C THR A 221 -8.09 -10.46 -8.74
N ALA A 222 -7.71 -11.74 -8.64
CA ALA A 222 -7.35 -12.42 -7.41
C ALA A 222 -5.91 -12.93 -7.53
N ASP A 223 -5.04 -12.45 -6.63
CA ASP A 223 -3.59 -12.58 -6.73
C ASP A 223 -2.98 -13.22 -5.47
N VAL A 224 -2.04 -14.16 -5.66
CA VAL A 224 -1.14 -14.65 -4.61
C VAL A 224 0.30 -14.40 -5.02
N ILE A 225 0.77 -13.23 -4.61
CA ILE A 225 2.05 -12.64 -5.01
C ILE A 225 3.22 -13.59 -4.71
N SER A 226 3.23 -14.21 -3.52
CA SER A 226 4.30 -15.11 -3.10
C SER A 226 4.43 -16.40 -3.94
N ARG A 227 3.44 -16.73 -4.77
CA ARG A 227 3.43 -17.92 -5.62
C ARG A 227 3.20 -17.61 -7.11
N LYS A 228 3.15 -16.34 -7.49
CA LYS A 228 2.89 -15.88 -8.87
C LYS A 228 1.58 -16.46 -9.46
N ILE A 229 0.54 -16.60 -8.64
CA ILE A 229 -0.78 -17.10 -9.08
C ILE A 229 -1.72 -15.91 -9.26
N GLN A 230 -2.33 -15.76 -10.45
CA GLN A 230 -3.34 -14.74 -10.74
C GLN A 230 -4.52 -15.33 -11.50
N LYS A 231 -5.73 -14.86 -11.20
CA LYS A 231 -6.94 -15.14 -11.99
C LYS A 231 -7.89 -13.94 -11.98
N ALA A 232 -8.52 -13.65 -13.11
CA ALA A 232 -9.54 -12.61 -13.23
C ALA A 232 -10.96 -13.20 -13.25
N SER A 233 -11.94 -12.43 -12.78
CA SER A 233 -13.36 -12.70 -12.99
C SER A 233 -13.81 -12.30 -14.40
N ALA A 234 -15.04 -12.66 -14.76
CA ALA A 234 -15.74 -12.03 -15.88
C ALA A 234 -16.17 -10.60 -15.53
N ASN A 235 -16.50 -9.80 -16.55
CA ASN A 235 -16.96 -8.42 -16.43
C ASN A 235 -18.41 -8.35 -15.96
N VAL A 236 -18.75 -7.27 -15.24
CA VAL A 236 -20.11 -6.88 -14.89
C VAL A 236 -20.33 -5.41 -15.22
N ASN A 237 -21.56 -5.05 -15.60
CA ASN A 237 -21.86 -3.72 -16.10
C ASN A 237 -22.49 -2.88 -14.99
N VAL A 238 -21.99 -1.66 -14.81
CA VAL A 238 -22.51 -0.68 -13.85
C VAL A 238 -23.07 0.52 -14.61
N ASP A 239 -24.27 0.96 -14.29
CA ASP A 239 -24.94 2.08 -14.95
C ASP A 239 -24.15 3.39 -14.82
N ASN A 240 -23.89 4.04 -15.95
CA ASN A 240 -23.25 5.35 -15.99
C ASN A 240 -24.28 6.45 -15.73
N ALA A 241 -24.39 6.91 -14.49
CA ALA A 241 -25.36 7.92 -14.08
C ALA A 241 -25.16 9.31 -14.71
N THR A 242 -24.02 9.56 -15.36
CA THR A 242 -23.69 10.82 -16.03
C THR A 242 -23.88 10.78 -17.55
N TYR A 243 -24.31 9.64 -18.11
CA TYR A 243 -24.59 9.51 -19.53
C TYR A 243 -25.88 10.23 -19.93
N THR A 244 -25.81 11.07 -20.97
CA THR A 244 -26.96 11.69 -21.62
C THR A 244 -26.88 11.43 -23.11
N GLU A 245 -27.88 10.75 -23.68
CA GLU A 245 -27.95 10.50 -25.12
C GLU A 245 -27.96 11.82 -25.89
N ALA A 246 -27.06 11.96 -26.86
CA ALA A 246 -27.09 13.09 -27.78
C ALA A 246 -28.34 13.01 -28.67
N PRO A 247 -29.08 14.11 -28.89
CA PRO A 247 -30.25 14.10 -29.78
C PRO A 247 -29.81 13.74 -31.22
N PRO A 248 -30.64 12.97 -31.97
CA PRO A 248 -30.25 12.43 -33.26
C PRO A 248 -30.03 13.56 -34.27
N ARG A 249 -28.77 13.80 -34.67
CA ARG A 249 -28.45 14.77 -35.73
C ARG A 249 -28.47 14.10 -37.10
N GLN A 250 -29.30 14.68 -37.96
CA GLN A 250 -29.43 14.37 -39.38
C GLN A 250 -28.12 14.62 -40.16
N ARG A 251 -27.90 13.80 -41.18
CA ARG A 251 -26.80 13.86 -42.16
C ARG A 251 -26.81 15.15 -43.00
N LYS A 252 -25.67 15.85 -43.10
CA LYS A 252 -24.84 16.04 -44.34
C LYS A 252 -23.65 17.01 -44.13
N LEU A 253 -22.55 16.71 -44.84
CA LEU A 253 -21.25 17.40 -45.06
C LEU A 253 -21.38 18.70 -45.93
N PRO A 254 -20.35 19.57 -46.18
CA PRO A 254 -18.88 19.33 -46.13
C PRO A 254 -17.93 20.47 -45.63
N ALA A 255 -16.68 20.05 -45.39
CA ALA A 255 -15.37 20.72 -45.53
C ALA A 255 -15.10 22.15 -45.03
N GLY A 256 -14.05 22.25 -44.18
CA GLY A 256 -13.14 23.39 -44.14
C GLY A 256 -13.07 24.11 -42.80
N GLN A 257 -12.13 23.72 -41.94
CA GLN A 257 -11.19 24.61 -41.23
C GLN A 257 -10.39 23.81 -40.18
N THR A 258 -9.08 24.04 -40.22
CA THR A 258 -8.02 23.47 -39.39
C THR A 258 -8.22 23.70 -37.89
N LEU A 259 -8.04 22.65 -37.07
CA LEU A 259 -7.96 22.75 -35.61
C LEU A 259 -6.48 22.92 -35.15
N PRO A 260 -6.21 23.68 -34.06
CA PRO A 260 -4.85 23.88 -33.54
C PRO A 260 -4.28 22.61 -32.88
N LEU A 261 -2.96 22.43 -33.00
CA LEU A 261 -2.20 21.35 -32.36
C LEU A 261 -2.38 21.32 -30.82
N PRO A 262 -2.55 20.14 -30.20
CA PRO A 262 -2.48 19.99 -28.76
C PRO A 262 -1.04 20.11 -28.23
N LYS A 263 -0.90 20.75 -27.07
CA LYS A 263 0.38 20.85 -26.32
C LYS A 263 0.82 19.47 -25.82
N PRO A 264 2.14 19.18 -25.78
CA PRO A 264 2.65 17.85 -25.43
C PRO A 264 2.51 17.54 -23.93
N VAL A 265 2.01 16.34 -23.64
CA VAL A 265 1.97 15.69 -22.31
C VAL A 265 3.37 15.13 -21.99
N PRO A 266 3.83 15.10 -20.72
CA PRO A 266 5.12 14.51 -20.37
C PRO A 266 5.11 12.99 -20.64
N VAL A 267 5.96 12.54 -21.56
CA VAL A 267 6.10 11.12 -21.94
C VAL A 267 7.04 10.43 -20.96
N THR A 268 6.59 9.35 -20.31
CA THR A 268 7.49 8.43 -19.60
C THR A 268 8.42 7.72 -20.60
N PRO A 269 9.75 7.63 -20.36
CA PRO A 269 10.68 7.06 -21.33
C PRO A 269 10.43 5.56 -21.54
N LYS A 270 10.30 5.12 -22.80
CA LYS A 270 10.30 3.72 -23.23
C LYS A 270 11.53 3.43 -24.10
N PRO A 271 12.05 2.19 -24.16
CA PRO A 271 13.10 1.83 -25.12
C PRO A 271 12.61 2.09 -26.55
N LYS A 272 13.47 2.62 -27.42
CA LYS A 272 13.07 2.95 -28.79
C LYS A 272 13.07 1.69 -29.64
N GLU A 273 12.09 1.53 -30.53
CA GLU A 273 12.01 0.34 -31.38
C GLU A 273 13.18 0.25 -32.36
N GLU A 274 13.73 1.38 -32.84
CA GLU A 274 14.77 1.43 -33.88
C GLU A 274 16.22 1.56 -33.35
N THR A 275 16.49 1.18 -32.10
CA THR A 275 17.82 1.27 -31.49
C THR A 275 18.45 -0.10 -31.24
N ALA A 276 19.78 -0.16 -31.29
CA ALA A 276 20.55 -1.36 -30.98
C ALA A 276 20.41 -1.72 -29.49
N LYS A 277 20.03 -2.97 -29.20
CA LYS A 277 19.83 -3.49 -27.84
C LYS A 277 20.66 -4.75 -27.63
N PHE A 278 21.48 -4.72 -26.58
CA PHE A 278 22.42 -5.76 -26.23
C PHE A 278 22.05 -6.34 -24.85
N PRO A 279 21.29 -7.45 -24.80
CA PRO A 279 20.94 -8.10 -23.55
C PRO A 279 22.15 -8.84 -22.94
N GLN A 280 22.13 -9.01 -21.62
CA GLN A 280 23.19 -9.71 -20.89
C GLN A 280 23.02 -11.24 -20.92
N THR A 281 21.80 -11.76 -21.09
CA THR A 281 21.51 -13.20 -21.12
C THR A 281 21.28 -13.74 -22.53
N PRO A 282 21.60 -15.03 -22.80
CA PRO A 282 21.32 -15.66 -24.09
C PRO A 282 19.83 -15.90 -24.38
N ALA A 283 18.97 -15.78 -23.36
CA ALA A 283 17.53 -16.05 -23.45
C ALA A 283 16.75 -14.89 -24.11
N ALA A 284 17.28 -13.68 -24.07
CA ALA A 284 16.67 -12.49 -24.65
C ALA A 284 17.12 -12.25 -26.11
N LYS A 285 16.20 -11.77 -26.96
CA LYS A 285 16.51 -11.49 -28.38
C LYS A 285 17.40 -10.24 -28.49
N LYS A 286 18.64 -10.43 -28.94
CA LYS A 286 19.52 -9.33 -29.36
C LYS A 286 18.89 -8.57 -30.53
N GLN A 287 18.91 -7.24 -30.47
CA GLN A 287 18.51 -6.39 -31.58
C GLN A 287 19.74 -5.65 -32.13
N GLY A 288 20.13 -5.97 -33.36
CA GLY A 288 21.21 -5.27 -34.06
C GLY A 288 20.84 -3.83 -34.37
N ASP A 289 21.86 -2.98 -34.56
CA ASP A 289 21.67 -1.64 -35.09
C ASP A 289 21.12 -1.71 -36.53
N PRO A 290 19.95 -1.12 -36.84
CA PRO A 290 19.39 -1.14 -38.19
C PRO A 290 20.33 -0.58 -39.26
N GLU A 291 21.22 0.34 -38.89
CA GLU A 291 22.22 0.93 -39.79
C GLU A 291 23.60 0.24 -39.74
N GLY A 292 23.78 -0.76 -38.87
CA GLY A 292 25.03 -1.52 -38.74
C GLY A 292 26.24 -0.73 -38.22
N LYS A 293 26.05 0.47 -37.66
CA LYS A 293 27.12 1.34 -37.14
C LYS A 293 27.54 0.98 -35.72
N ILE A 294 26.64 0.47 -34.90
CA ILE A 294 26.91 -0.07 -33.56
C ILE A 294 26.92 -1.60 -33.62
N LEU A 295 28.10 -2.20 -33.46
CA LEU A 295 28.32 -3.64 -33.65
C LEU A 295 28.09 -4.43 -32.35
N SER A 296 28.51 -3.88 -31.21
CA SER A 296 28.26 -4.46 -29.89
C SER A 296 28.35 -3.44 -28.76
N ALA A 297 27.65 -3.73 -27.65
CA ALA A 297 27.91 -3.12 -26.36
C ALA A 297 27.88 -4.20 -25.26
N GLU A 298 28.85 -4.20 -24.35
CA GLU A 298 28.95 -5.16 -23.26
C GLU A 298 29.45 -4.52 -21.97
N PHE A 299 29.02 -5.04 -20.82
CA PHE A 299 29.58 -4.67 -19.52
C PHE A 299 30.97 -5.30 -19.34
N ILE A 300 31.93 -4.53 -18.87
CA ILE A 300 33.29 -4.97 -18.53
C ILE A 300 33.64 -4.59 -17.09
N ASP A 301 34.53 -5.36 -16.46
CA ASP A 301 35.10 -5.05 -15.15
C ASP A 301 36.30 -4.08 -15.26
N GLY A 302 36.87 -3.70 -14.10
CA GLY A 302 38.04 -2.81 -14.03
C GLY A 302 39.33 -3.36 -14.67
N THR A 303 39.33 -4.62 -15.12
CA THR A 303 40.44 -5.26 -15.84
C THR A 303 40.19 -5.40 -17.35
N GLY A 304 39.00 -5.03 -17.83
CA GLY A 304 38.61 -5.10 -19.23
C GLY A 304 37.92 -6.40 -19.66
N LYS A 305 37.58 -7.30 -18.71
CA LYS A 305 36.92 -8.58 -18.99
C LYS A 305 35.39 -8.44 -18.92
N ALA A 306 34.67 -9.14 -19.81
CA ALA A 306 33.21 -9.09 -19.87
C ALA A 306 32.52 -9.62 -18.59
N VAL A 307 31.53 -8.88 -18.10
CA VAL A 307 30.77 -9.16 -16.88
C VAL A 307 29.42 -9.76 -17.23
N LYS A 308 29.20 -11.03 -16.83
CA LYS A 308 27.96 -11.76 -17.14
C LYS A 308 26.84 -11.56 -16.13
N ASN A 309 27.13 -11.25 -14.87
CA ASN A 309 26.15 -11.11 -13.78
C ASN A 309 26.53 -9.93 -12.87
N ALA A 310 26.29 -8.70 -13.31
CA ALA A 310 26.63 -7.51 -12.52
C ALA A 310 25.61 -7.30 -11.38
N LYS A 311 26.09 -7.11 -10.15
CA LYS A 311 25.26 -7.02 -8.93
C LYS A 311 25.19 -5.58 -8.40
N THR A 312 24.19 -5.33 -7.54
CA THR A 312 24.06 -4.07 -6.82
C THR A 312 25.33 -3.76 -6.03
N GLY A 313 25.94 -2.61 -6.29
CA GLY A 313 27.19 -2.17 -5.66
C GLY A 313 28.42 -2.37 -6.54
N ASP A 314 28.33 -3.10 -7.65
CA ASP A 314 29.44 -3.26 -8.59
C ASP A 314 29.70 -1.95 -9.36
N ILE A 315 30.98 -1.67 -9.61
CA ILE A 315 31.43 -0.62 -10.52
C ILE A 315 31.76 -1.29 -11.84
N VAL A 316 30.96 -1.04 -12.86
CA VAL A 316 31.11 -1.60 -14.21
C VAL A 316 31.41 -0.50 -15.23
N SER A 317 31.98 -0.88 -16.36
CA SER A 317 32.13 -0.01 -17.52
C SER A 317 31.42 -0.62 -18.72
N ILE A 318 30.97 0.19 -19.68
CA ILE A 318 30.41 -0.32 -20.94
C ILE A 318 31.45 -0.18 -22.04
N LYS A 319 31.78 -1.28 -22.71
CA LYS A 319 32.59 -1.29 -23.94
C LYS A 319 31.67 -1.28 -25.14
N ILE A 320 31.85 -0.31 -26.03
CA ILE A 320 31.08 -0.15 -27.28
C ILE A 320 32.02 -0.35 -28.45
N ILE A 321 31.64 -1.26 -29.36
CA ILE A 321 32.31 -1.48 -30.64
C ILE A 321 31.43 -0.86 -31.73
N SER A 322 32.02 0.03 -32.51
CA SER A 322 31.33 0.80 -33.55
C SER A 322 32.18 0.91 -34.81
N GLN A 323 31.54 1.10 -35.96
CA GLN A 323 32.18 1.30 -37.25
C GLN A 323 31.83 2.68 -37.80
N ASN A 324 32.85 3.44 -38.23
CA ASN A 324 32.70 4.78 -38.82
C ASN A 324 32.03 5.84 -37.92
N MET A 325 32.09 5.67 -36.59
CA MET A 325 31.45 6.57 -35.61
C MET A 325 32.42 7.42 -34.78
N LYS A 326 33.72 7.43 -35.11
CA LYS A 326 34.73 8.24 -34.40
C LYS A 326 34.36 9.73 -34.43
N GLY A 327 34.34 10.36 -33.27
CA GLY A 327 33.99 11.78 -33.06
C GLY A 327 32.48 12.04 -32.96
N LYS A 328 31.61 11.03 -33.15
CA LYS A 328 30.15 11.18 -33.06
C LYS A 328 29.65 10.93 -31.64
N ASN A 329 28.60 11.65 -31.26
CA ASN A 329 27.92 11.45 -29.98
C ASN A 329 26.87 10.35 -30.10
N VAL A 330 26.86 9.44 -29.14
CA VAL A 330 25.83 8.42 -28.97
C VAL A 330 25.24 8.52 -27.57
N LYS A 331 23.96 8.19 -27.44
CA LYS A 331 23.27 8.13 -26.16
C LYS A 331 23.18 6.68 -25.72
N VAL A 332 23.72 6.38 -24.55
CA VAL A 332 23.79 5.03 -23.98
C VAL A 332 22.81 4.96 -22.82
N ARG A 333 21.94 3.94 -22.84
CA ARG A 333 20.97 3.67 -21.78
C ARG A 333 21.13 2.27 -21.22
N ILE A 334 20.86 2.10 -19.91
CA ILE A 334 20.73 0.80 -19.25
C ILE A 334 19.29 0.65 -18.80
N TRP A 335 18.70 -0.48 -19.11
CA TRP A 335 17.31 -0.81 -18.79
C TRP A 335 17.23 -2.06 -17.91
N GLU A 336 16.24 -2.11 -17.01
CA GLU A 336 15.87 -3.32 -16.26
C GLU A 336 15.07 -4.28 -17.15
N GLU A 337 15.46 -5.56 -17.15
CA GLU A 337 14.73 -6.63 -17.83
C GLU A 337 13.71 -7.24 -16.85
N ASP A 338 12.53 -6.64 -16.80
CA ASP A 338 11.50 -6.98 -15.82
C ASP A 338 10.48 -7.97 -16.45
N PHE A 339 10.75 -9.28 -16.40
CA PHE A 339 9.88 -10.30 -17.01
C PHE A 339 8.46 -10.38 -16.40
N SER A 340 8.17 -9.59 -15.37
CA SER A 340 6.88 -9.54 -14.67
C SER A 340 6.15 -8.20 -14.74
N LYS A 341 6.75 -7.17 -15.35
CA LYS A 341 6.12 -5.87 -15.63
C LYS A 341 6.44 -5.47 -17.06
N TRP A 342 5.42 -5.14 -17.83
CA TRP A 342 5.55 -4.65 -19.19
C TRP A 342 6.01 -3.17 -19.26
N SER A 343 6.97 -2.81 -18.41
CA SER A 343 7.69 -1.53 -18.44
C SER A 343 9.16 -1.79 -18.13
N HIS A 344 10.02 -1.54 -19.11
CA HIS A 344 11.45 -1.44 -18.85
C HIS A 344 11.71 -0.13 -18.10
N ASP A 345 12.31 -0.21 -16.91
CA ASP A 345 12.70 0.97 -16.17
C ASP A 345 14.06 1.48 -16.67
N LEU A 346 14.12 2.76 -17.07
CA LEU A 346 15.38 3.41 -17.44
C LEU A 346 16.21 3.62 -16.18
N LEU A 347 17.34 2.90 -16.09
CA LEU A 347 18.22 2.91 -14.93
C LEU A 347 19.36 3.92 -15.07
N TYR A 348 19.83 4.13 -16.29
CA TYR A 348 20.95 5.01 -16.61
C TYR A 348 20.80 5.58 -18.01
N GLU A 349 21.10 6.86 -18.20
CA GLU A 349 21.23 7.52 -19.51
C GLU A 349 22.46 8.42 -19.50
N LYS A 350 23.33 8.30 -20.51
CA LYS A 350 24.44 9.23 -20.72
C LYS A 350 24.76 9.40 -22.20
N THR A 351 25.01 10.64 -22.61
CA THR A 351 25.57 10.95 -23.93
C THR A 351 27.09 10.86 -23.87
N VAL A 352 27.69 10.10 -24.78
CA VAL A 352 29.15 9.90 -24.87
C VAL A 352 29.63 10.09 -26.30
N GLN A 353 30.78 10.72 -26.46
CA GLN A 353 31.44 10.83 -27.76
C GLN A 353 32.29 9.57 -27.98
N LEU A 354 32.11 8.91 -29.13
CA LEU A 354 32.91 7.75 -29.48
C LEU A 354 34.30 8.19 -29.96
N ILE A 355 35.34 7.76 -29.27
CA ILE A 355 36.73 8.20 -29.49
C ILE A 355 37.48 7.37 -30.55
N GLY A 356 36.89 6.24 -30.97
CA GLY A 356 37.44 5.34 -31.97
C GLY A 356 36.53 4.13 -32.21
N ALA A 357 37.02 3.13 -32.95
CA ALA A 357 36.27 1.89 -33.23
C ALA A 357 35.85 1.15 -31.95
N THR A 358 36.66 1.25 -30.89
CA THR A 358 36.30 0.85 -29.53
C THR A 358 36.25 2.08 -28.64
N SER A 359 35.19 2.22 -27.85
CA SER A 359 35.00 3.32 -26.89
C SER A 359 34.45 2.77 -25.56
N PHE A 360 34.73 3.47 -24.46
CA PHE A 360 34.36 3.01 -23.12
C PHE A 360 33.56 4.06 -22.35
N VAL A 361 32.51 3.62 -21.66
CA VAL A 361 31.77 4.42 -20.67
C VAL A 361 32.15 3.90 -19.29
N ASN A 362 33.11 4.59 -18.65
CA ASN A 362 33.73 4.10 -17.43
C ASN A 362 33.00 4.53 -16.15
N TYR A 363 33.19 3.72 -15.09
CA TYR A 363 32.80 4.01 -13.70
C TYR A 363 31.28 4.15 -13.46
N ILE A 364 30.49 3.25 -14.05
CA ILE A 364 29.06 3.16 -13.79
C ILE A 364 28.86 2.35 -12.50
N THR A 365 28.42 3.02 -11.43
CA THR A 365 28.08 2.33 -10.17
C THR A 365 26.63 1.85 -10.23
N LEU A 366 26.41 0.53 -10.15
CA LEU A 366 25.05 -0.05 -10.11
C LEU A 366 24.45 0.14 -8.70
N THR A 367 23.81 1.29 -8.45
CA THR A 367 23.37 1.69 -7.10
C THR A 367 22.05 1.03 -6.67
N LYS A 368 21.82 0.91 -5.36
CA LYS A 368 20.58 0.37 -4.77
C LYS A 368 19.33 1.23 -5.07
N GLU A 369 19.49 2.49 -5.46
CA GLU A 369 18.38 3.36 -5.92
C GLU A 369 17.92 3.01 -7.35
N MET A 370 18.80 2.43 -8.19
CA MET A 370 18.43 1.87 -9.50
C MET A 370 17.56 0.59 -9.38
N TYR A 371 17.44 -0.01 -8.18
CA TYR A 371 16.67 -1.24 -7.91
C TYR A 371 15.25 -0.98 -7.34
N ASN A 372 14.88 0.26 -7.04
CA ASN A 372 13.71 0.57 -6.20
C ASN A 372 12.51 1.20 -6.90
N LYS A 373 12.44 1.16 -8.25
CA LYS A 373 11.20 1.49 -8.97
C LYS A 373 10.19 0.33 -9.06
N GLY A 374 10.51 -0.82 -8.45
CA GLY A 374 9.62 -1.96 -8.44
C GLY A 374 9.66 -2.84 -7.19
N TYR A 375 9.62 -2.29 -5.97
CA TYR A 375 9.74 -3.14 -4.78
C TYR A 375 8.40 -3.67 -4.24
N SER A 376 8.14 -4.97 -4.48
CA SER A 376 7.29 -5.82 -3.64
C SER A 376 8.13 -7.01 -3.19
N PHE A 377 8.35 -7.11 -1.87
CA PHE A 377 8.86 -8.27 -1.12
C PHE A 377 9.95 -9.14 -1.78
N GLY A 378 11.21 -8.72 -1.53
CA GLY A 378 12.51 -9.35 -1.80
C GLY A 378 12.63 -10.76 -2.38
N GLU A 379 13.37 -10.86 -3.49
CA GLU A 379 14.45 -11.83 -3.74
C GLU A 379 15.56 -11.19 -4.62
N LYS A 380 16.74 -11.81 -4.65
CA LYS A 380 17.96 -11.37 -5.36
C LYS A 380 18.05 -12.04 -6.74
N GLU A 381 18.09 -11.22 -7.78
CA GLU A 381 18.84 -11.31 -9.06
C GLU A 381 18.02 -10.59 -10.15
N LEU A 382 18.48 -9.42 -10.60
CA LEU A 382 17.87 -8.62 -11.67
C LEU A 382 18.75 -8.70 -12.92
N GLU A 383 18.14 -8.79 -14.10
CA GLU A 383 18.79 -8.87 -15.41
C GLU A 383 18.71 -7.51 -16.15
N TYR A 384 19.70 -7.18 -17.01
CA TYR A 384 19.84 -5.87 -17.66
C TYR A 384 20.09 -5.97 -19.17
N PHE A 385 19.74 -4.92 -19.92
CA PHE A 385 20.22 -4.71 -21.30
C PHE A 385 20.73 -3.28 -21.54
N ILE A 386 21.67 -3.16 -22.49
CA ILE A 386 22.23 -1.88 -22.94
C ILE A 386 21.54 -1.45 -24.24
N GLU A 387 21.05 -0.23 -24.29
CA GLU A 387 20.54 0.42 -25.51
C GLU A 387 21.52 1.51 -25.95
N VAL A 388 21.88 1.52 -27.24
CA VAL A 388 22.73 2.57 -27.83
C VAL A 388 21.99 3.25 -28.97
N GLU A 389 21.76 4.55 -28.83
CA GLU A 389 21.09 5.41 -29.80
C GLU A 389 22.11 6.38 -30.44
N HIS A 390 22.11 6.46 -31.77
CA HIS A 390 22.86 7.46 -32.52
C HIS A 390 21.89 8.25 -33.42
N ASN A 391 22.05 9.58 -33.48
CA ASN A 391 21.21 10.44 -34.32
C ASN A 391 21.97 10.82 -35.59
N ASN A 392 21.30 10.71 -36.74
CA ASN A 392 21.76 11.30 -37.99
C ASN A 392 21.84 12.83 -37.84
N THR A 393 23.04 13.36 -37.60
CA THR A 393 23.31 14.79 -37.74
C THR A 393 23.56 15.12 -39.21
N SER A 394 22.52 15.51 -39.93
CA SER A 394 22.63 16.53 -40.97
C SER A 394 21.74 17.69 -40.54
N VAL A 395 22.36 18.76 -40.05
CA VAL A 395 21.67 20.03 -39.78
C VAL A 395 22.20 21.01 -40.81
N THR A 396 21.37 21.44 -41.75
CA THR A 396 21.63 22.65 -42.52
C THR A 396 21.42 23.85 -41.60
N SER A 397 22.49 24.59 -41.36
CA SER A 397 22.50 25.80 -40.53
C SER A 397 21.66 26.91 -41.17
N ALA A 398 20.69 27.45 -40.44
CA ALA A 398 20.16 28.78 -40.70
C ALA A 398 21.12 29.81 -40.09
N VAL A 399 21.68 30.67 -40.93
CA VAL A 399 22.63 31.73 -40.58
C VAL A 399 21.87 32.88 -39.93
N ILE A 400 22.28 33.27 -38.71
CA ILE A 400 21.94 34.56 -38.08
C ILE A 400 23.16 35.47 -38.28
N PRO A 401 23.04 36.66 -38.88
CA PRO A 401 24.17 37.57 -38.99
C PRO A 401 24.40 38.29 -37.66
N VAL A 402 25.60 38.17 -37.10
CA VAL A 402 26.08 38.99 -35.99
C VAL A 402 27.20 39.88 -36.52
N THR A 403 27.04 41.19 -36.38
CA THR A 403 27.99 42.23 -36.78
C THR A 403 29.13 42.37 -35.75
N LEU A 404 30.27 42.86 -36.23
CA LEU A 404 31.62 42.73 -35.65
C LEU A 404 31.95 43.63 -34.44
N ASP A 405 31.01 44.40 -33.87
CA ASP A 405 31.35 45.51 -32.95
C ASP A 405 30.77 45.40 -31.53
N ALA A 406 30.62 44.21 -30.96
CA ALA A 406 30.19 44.05 -29.56
C ALA A 406 31.39 43.79 -28.60
N PRO A 407 31.72 44.73 -27.68
CA PRO A 407 32.87 44.61 -26.77
C PRO A 407 32.67 43.58 -25.64
N GLN A 408 33.77 42.93 -25.25
CA GLN A 408 33.82 41.87 -24.22
C GLN A 408 33.54 42.39 -22.80
N THR A 409 32.67 41.71 -22.06
CA THR A 409 32.43 42.00 -20.64
C THR A 409 33.38 41.20 -19.74
N ILE A 410 34.15 41.91 -18.92
CA ILE A 410 35.14 41.38 -17.98
C ILE A 410 34.48 41.06 -16.63
N VAL A 411 34.83 39.92 -16.03
CA VAL A 411 34.34 39.46 -14.72
C VAL A 411 35.30 39.90 -13.60
N PRO A 412 34.85 40.56 -12.51
CA PRO A 412 35.70 40.79 -11.34
C PRO A 412 35.60 39.65 -10.32
N LYS A 413 36.77 39.20 -9.85
CA LYS A 413 36.96 38.42 -8.61
C LYS A 413 37.09 39.38 -7.42
N GLY A 414 36.49 39.04 -6.28
CA GLY A 414 36.75 39.69 -4.99
C GLY A 414 36.68 38.71 -3.83
N LYS A 415 37.74 38.68 -3.01
CA LYS A 415 37.92 37.88 -1.78
C LYS A 415 37.49 38.66 -0.53
N SER A 416 37.17 37.88 0.51
CA SER A 416 36.94 38.13 1.96
C SER A 416 37.71 39.26 2.66
N VAL A 417 37.14 39.82 3.75
CA VAL A 417 37.73 39.91 5.13
C VAL A 417 36.60 40.07 6.20
N TYR A 418 36.77 39.43 7.37
CA TYR A 418 36.02 39.59 8.64
C TYR A 418 36.57 40.76 9.48
N VAL A 419 35.76 41.49 10.27
CA VAL A 419 36.09 41.90 11.67
C VAL A 419 34.81 42.10 12.52
N VAL A 420 34.97 41.64 13.77
CA VAL A 420 34.20 41.61 15.02
C VAL A 420 33.52 42.92 15.47
N GLY A 421 32.37 42.79 16.16
CA GLY A 421 31.86 43.75 17.15
C GLY A 421 31.15 43.01 18.30
N GLU A 422 31.58 43.26 19.53
CA GLU A 422 31.07 42.66 20.77
C GLU A 422 29.75 43.27 21.28
N ARG A 423 29.19 42.58 22.28
CA ARG A 423 27.86 42.67 22.91
C ARG A 423 27.51 44.01 23.54
N GLU A 424 26.21 44.32 23.52
CA GLU A 424 25.52 44.97 24.64
C GLU A 424 24.36 44.09 25.14
N VAL A 425 24.25 44.01 26.46
CA VAL A 425 23.18 43.35 27.22
C VAL A 425 22.29 44.45 27.76
N GLU A 426 21.03 44.53 27.33
CA GLU A 426 19.99 45.23 28.10
C GLU A 426 18.62 44.54 28.06
N LYS A 427 18.13 44.29 29.27
CA LYS A 427 16.75 44.28 29.79
C LYS A 427 15.62 43.80 28.87
N ARG A 428 15.05 42.64 29.24
CA ARG A 428 13.73 42.17 28.80
C ARG A 428 12.63 43.07 29.37
N GLU A 429 12.09 43.92 28.52
CA GLU A 429 10.70 44.36 28.58
C GLU A 429 9.88 43.58 27.54
N GLU A 430 8.68 43.16 27.92
CA GLU A 430 7.72 42.45 27.08
C GLU A 430 7.27 43.33 25.89
N LYS A 431 7.99 43.24 24.77
CA LYS A 431 7.46 43.62 23.47
C LYS A 431 6.96 42.38 22.75
N ALA A 432 5.69 42.39 22.37
CA ALA A 432 5.05 41.42 21.50
C ALA A 432 5.74 41.40 20.12
N ASN A 433 6.86 40.69 20.02
CA ASN A 433 7.56 40.50 18.76
C ASN A 433 6.90 39.35 18.01
N ASN A 434 6.20 39.73 16.94
CA ASN A 434 5.50 38.90 15.96
C ASN A 434 6.49 38.07 15.11
N ALA A 435 7.41 37.37 15.77
CA ALA A 435 8.60 36.79 15.13
C ALA A 435 8.31 35.46 14.42
N CYS A 436 7.14 34.84 14.63
CA CYS A 436 6.70 33.62 13.96
C CYS A 436 7.76 32.51 13.85
N GLY A 437 8.65 32.43 14.84
CA GLY A 437 9.75 31.47 14.87
C GLY A 437 10.93 31.75 13.93
N ILE A 438 11.12 32.98 13.45
CA ILE A 438 12.24 33.35 12.55
C ILE A 438 13.61 32.99 13.09
N GLU A 439 13.81 32.97 14.42
CA GLU A 439 15.04 32.53 15.08
C GLU A 439 15.38 31.04 14.87
N TYR A 440 14.43 30.25 14.37
CA TYR A 440 14.59 28.82 14.04
C TYR A 440 14.83 28.57 12.55
N ARG A 441 14.76 29.61 11.70
CA ARG A 441 14.89 29.52 10.24
C ARG A 441 16.14 28.78 9.80
N ASP A 442 17.28 29.10 10.41
CA ASP A 442 18.58 28.50 10.10
C ASP A 442 18.88 27.24 10.92
N LYS A 443 17.90 26.76 11.70
CA LYS A 443 18.01 25.56 12.54
C LYS A 443 17.27 24.36 11.94
N ILE A 444 16.45 24.54 10.93
CA ILE A 444 15.73 23.48 10.23
C ILE A 444 16.68 22.73 9.29
N THR A 445 16.78 21.42 9.44
CA THR A 445 17.63 20.57 8.61
C THR A 445 16.79 19.78 7.62
N CYS A 446 17.28 19.62 6.39
CA CYS A 446 16.70 18.66 5.45
C CYS A 446 17.11 17.23 5.83
N THR A 447 16.13 16.37 6.06
CA THR A 447 16.32 14.94 6.28
C THR A 447 15.52 14.14 5.26
N LYS A 448 15.52 12.82 5.38
CA LYS A 448 14.71 11.95 4.54
C LYS A 448 14.14 10.74 5.28
N TYR A 449 12.99 10.28 4.82
CA TYR A 449 12.44 8.96 5.11
C TYR A 449 12.15 8.25 3.78
N GLY A 450 12.82 7.11 3.56
CA GLY A 450 12.86 6.50 2.23
C GLY A 450 13.42 7.48 1.19
N ASN A 451 12.62 7.77 0.17
CA ASN A 451 12.95 8.72 -0.92
C ASN A 451 12.31 10.11 -0.72
N THR A 452 11.62 10.32 0.40
CA THR A 452 10.94 11.57 0.69
C THR A 452 11.85 12.47 1.51
N TYR A 453 12.17 13.65 0.98
CA TYR A 453 12.92 14.69 1.67
C TYR A 453 11.98 15.69 2.34
N GLY A 454 12.41 16.23 3.47
CA GLY A 454 11.61 17.21 4.18
C GLY A 454 12.31 17.84 5.37
N PRO A 455 11.71 18.88 5.96
CA PRO A 455 12.26 19.56 7.13
C PRO A 455 12.19 18.70 8.38
N VAL A 456 13.21 18.84 9.21
CA VAL A 456 13.20 18.39 10.60
C VAL A 456 13.86 19.43 11.49
N PHE A 457 13.24 19.64 12.65
CA PHE A 457 13.84 20.26 13.81
C PHE A 457 13.75 19.25 14.95
N TRP A 458 14.91 18.74 15.37
CA TRP A 458 15.00 17.63 16.33
C TRP A 458 14.58 18.00 17.76
N GLY A 459 14.51 19.30 18.05
CA GLY A 459 14.23 19.80 19.39
C GLY A 459 15.39 19.59 20.36
N ALA A 460 15.26 20.22 21.53
CA ALA A 460 16.20 20.08 22.64
C ALA A 460 15.49 19.85 23.98
N LEU A 461 14.19 20.16 24.07
CA LEU A 461 13.46 20.17 25.33
C LEU A 461 12.87 18.79 25.62
N LYS A 462 13.34 18.14 26.69
CA LYS A 462 12.70 16.91 27.16
C LYS A 462 11.42 17.24 27.89
N LEU A 463 10.48 16.31 27.87
CA LEU A 463 9.23 16.40 28.64
C LEU A 463 9.51 16.55 30.15
N ALA A 464 10.52 15.82 30.67
CA ALA A 464 10.95 15.94 32.06
C ALA A 464 11.47 17.33 32.45
N ASP A 465 12.02 18.09 31.49
CA ASP A 465 12.63 19.40 31.72
C ASP A 465 11.61 20.56 31.66
N TYR A 466 10.31 20.26 31.63
CA TYR A 466 9.26 21.28 31.68
C TYR A 466 9.37 22.12 32.95
N LYS A 467 9.36 23.44 32.81
CA LYS A 467 9.71 24.35 33.92
C LYS A 467 8.56 24.63 34.88
N GLU A 468 7.32 24.46 34.44
CA GLU A 468 6.13 24.88 35.20
C GLU A 468 5.33 23.68 35.73
N TRP A 469 6.01 22.58 36.06
CA TRP A 469 5.37 21.42 36.70
C TRP A 469 4.58 21.80 37.95
N ASP A 470 5.10 22.73 38.76
CA ASP A 470 4.46 23.14 40.01
C ASP A 470 3.13 23.86 39.76
N LEU A 471 3.02 24.60 38.65
CA LEU A 471 1.76 25.24 38.24
C LEU A 471 0.71 24.20 37.85
N LEU A 472 1.10 23.14 37.12
CA LEU A 472 0.19 22.05 36.75
C LEU A 472 -0.30 21.28 37.99
N LEU A 473 0.58 21.10 38.99
CA LEU A 473 0.23 20.48 40.26
C LEU A 473 -0.70 21.37 41.09
N SER A 474 -0.39 22.66 41.23
CA SER A 474 -1.17 23.58 42.06
C SER A 474 -2.56 23.88 41.48
N THR A 475 -2.71 23.76 40.16
CA THR A 475 -4.00 23.93 39.45
C THR A 475 -4.80 22.63 39.34
N ASN A 476 -4.33 21.53 39.95
CA ASN A 476 -4.92 20.19 39.86
C ASN A 476 -5.10 19.69 38.41
N LYS A 477 -4.29 20.18 37.47
CA LYS A 477 -4.27 19.67 36.08
C LYS A 477 -3.59 18.31 36.01
N ILE A 478 -2.66 18.04 36.92
CA ILE A 478 -1.98 16.75 37.09
C ILE A 478 -1.79 16.44 38.58
N THR A 479 -1.58 15.16 38.90
CA THR A 479 -1.13 14.69 40.22
C THR A 479 0.38 14.48 40.27
N LEU A 480 0.94 14.37 41.49
CA LEU A 480 2.37 14.05 41.67
C LEU A 480 2.74 12.68 41.09
N GLU A 481 1.86 11.69 41.26
CA GLU A 481 2.06 10.35 40.69
C GLU A 481 2.08 10.38 39.16
N GLU A 482 1.17 11.13 38.54
CA GLU A 482 1.13 11.33 37.10
C GLU A 482 2.35 12.06 36.55
N LYS A 483 2.85 13.08 37.27
CA LYS A 483 4.12 13.73 36.96
C LYS A 483 5.26 12.70 36.93
N ASP A 484 5.38 11.87 37.96
CA ASP A 484 6.41 10.82 38.02
C ASP A 484 6.28 9.80 36.88
N ILE A 485 5.05 9.39 36.55
CA ILE A 485 4.76 8.48 35.43
C ILE A 485 5.22 9.08 34.10
N ILE A 486 4.86 10.34 33.84
CA ILE A 486 5.26 11.04 32.62
C ILE A 486 6.78 11.20 32.56
N ILE A 487 7.41 11.67 33.64
CA ILE A 487 8.87 11.86 33.69
C ILE A 487 9.58 10.52 33.45
N GLY A 488 9.14 9.46 34.12
CA GLY A 488 9.73 8.13 34.01
C GLY A 488 9.61 7.50 32.62
N MET A 489 8.51 7.77 31.92
CA MET A 489 8.28 7.30 30.54
C MET A 489 8.98 8.20 29.50
N SER A 490 9.21 9.48 29.81
CA SER A 490 9.61 10.51 28.83
C SER A 490 10.90 10.24 28.08
N GLU A 491 11.83 9.46 28.63
CA GLU A 491 13.09 9.10 27.96
C GLU A 491 12.85 8.29 26.69
N ASN A 492 11.70 7.63 26.59
CA ASN A 492 11.31 6.87 25.43
C ASN A 492 10.61 7.70 24.34
N GLU A 493 10.29 8.97 24.61
CA GLU A 493 9.50 9.81 23.73
C GLU A 493 10.32 10.91 23.03
N GLY A 494 9.68 11.58 22.07
CA GLY A 494 10.25 12.71 21.36
C GLY A 494 10.52 13.93 22.26
N LYS A 495 11.13 14.96 21.69
CA LYS A 495 11.28 16.26 22.36
C LYS A 495 9.99 17.07 22.25
N LEU A 496 9.68 17.85 23.29
CA LEU A 496 8.52 18.75 23.35
C LEU A 496 8.49 19.73 22.18
N ASP A 497 9.66 20.13 21.69
CA ASP A 497 9.84 21.11 20.63
C ASP A 497 10.23 20.49 19.28
N SER A 498 10.15 19.16 19.15
CA SER A 498 10.45 18.51 17.87
C SER A 498 9.34 18.74 16.85
N VAL A 499 9.72 19.07 15.61
CA VAL A 499 8.79 19.26 14.50
C VAL A 499 9.39 18.70 13.22
N GLN A 500 8.62 17.91 12.47
CA GLN A 500 9.11 17.32 11.21
C GLN A 500 8.04 17.17 10.14
N SER A 501 8.46 17.18 8.87
CA SER A 501 7.60 16.88 7.71
C SER A 501 8.37 16.13 6.62
N TYR A 502 8.70 14.86 6.85
CA TYR A 502 9.45 14.07 5.86
C TYR A 502 8.87 12.67 5.59
N ASP A 503 7.76 12.29 6.23
CA ASP A 503 7.14 10.96 6.14
C ASP A 503 5.76 10.98 5.42
N SER A 504 4.84 10.09 5.80
CA SER A 504 3.48 10.03 5.25
C SER A 504 2.63 11.25 5.63
N GLU A 505 2.97 11.97 6.69
CA GLU A 505 2.16 13.04 7.26
C GLU A 505 2.53 14.41 6.66
N ILE A 506 1.64 15.40 6.83
CA ILE A 506 1.93 16.80 6.51
C ILE A 506 2.95 17.35 7.50
N VAL A 507 2.76 17.10 8.79
CA VAL A 507 3.71 17.49 9.84
C VAL A 507 3.45 16.64 11.08
N THR A 508 4.49 16.43 11.87
CA THR A 508 4.45 15.77 13.17
C THR A 508 5.11 16.68 14.19
N VAL A 509 4.45 16.89 15.33
CA VAL A 509 4.84 17.89 16.34
C VAL A 509 4.87 17.27 17.73
N GLY A 510 5.90 17.63 18.50
CA GLY A 510 5.94 17.46 19.94
C GLY A 510 6.36 16.07 20.41
N ALA A 511 6.41 15.91 21.73
CA ALA A 511 6.94 14.70 22.36
C ALA A 511 6.12 13.44 22.04
N MET A 512 4.79 13.59 21.95
CA MET A 512 3.86 12.51 21.57
C MET A 512 3.80 12.27 20.05
N GLN A 513 4.54 13.04 19.24
CA GLN A 513 4.55 12.93 17.79
C GLN A 513 3.14 13.03 17.17
N LYS A 514 2.36 14.02 17.62
CA LYS A 514 1.01 14.24 17.08
C LYS A 514 1.09 14.73 15.64
N THR A 515 0.30 14.12 14.76
CA THR A 515 0.41 14.34 13.32
C THR A 515 -0.73 15.17 12.75
N ILE A 516 -0.45 15.79 11.60
CA ILE A 516 -1.43 16.26 10.62
C ILE A 516 -1.33 15.32 9.42
N ASN A 517 -2.39 14.59 9.13
CA ASN A 517 -2.47 13.66 8.02
C ASN A 517 -2.59 14.36 6.65
N PRO A 518 -2.43 13.64 5.52
CA PRO A 518 -2.49 14.23 4.17
C PRO A 518 -3.78 14.98 3.81
N GLU A 519 -4.88 14.78 4.53
CA GLU A 519 -6.13 15.50 4.32
C GLU A 519 -6.23 16.78 5.18
N GLY A 520 -5.34 16.96 6.15
CA GLY A 520 -5.31 18.11 7.07
C GLY A 520 -5.94 17.86 8.45
N TYR A 521 -6.27 16.61 8.79
CA TYR A 521 -6.83 16.20 10.08
C TYR A 521 -5.78 15.46 10.93
N GLY A 522 -6.11 15.10 12.17
CA GLY A 522 -5.22 14.28 13.01
C GLY A 522 -5.31 14.69 14.48
N GLU A 523 -4.36 14.21 15.28
CA GLU A 523 -4.31 14.54 16.71
C GLU A 523 -3.77 15.95 16.96
N PHE A 524 -2.87 16.45 16.10
CA PHE A 524 -2.32 17.79 16.25
C PHE A 524 -3.35 18.90 15.95
N PRO A 525 -4.21 18.79 14.91
CA PRO A 525 -5.32 19.71 14.71
C PRO A 525 -6.29 19.75 15.91
N ILE A 526 -6.55 18.61 16.56
CA ILE A 526 -7.39 18.58 17.77
C ILE A 526 -6.71 19.36 18.90
N GLN A 527 -5.41 19.12 19.13
CA GLN A 527 -4.63 19.85 20.13
C GLN A 527 -4.63 21.37 19.85
N MET A 528 -4.42 21.79 18.60
CA MET A 528 -4.51 23.19 18.19
C MET A 528 -5.88 23.79 18.47
N HIS A 529 -6.96 23.06 18.19
CA HIS A 529 -8.32 23.55 18.42
C HIS A 529 -8.64 23.67 19.91
N GLU A 530 -8.25 22.69 20.72
CA GLU A 530 -8.39 22.76 22.18
C GLU A 530 -7.57 23.93 22.76
N PHE A 531 -6.32 24.12 22.29
CA PHE A 531 -5.48 25.25 22.70
C PHE A 531 -6.06 26.60 22.26
N LYS A 532 -6.66 26.68 21.07
CA LYS A 532 -7.38 27.88 20.60
C LYS A 532 -8.56 28.24 21.51
N GLY A 533 -9.26 27.23 22.02
CA GLY A 533 -10.38 27.43 22.96
C GLY A 533 -9.93 27.87 24.35
N GLU A 534 -8.82 27.30 24.85
CA GLU A 534 -8.33 27.57 26.20
C GLU A 534 -7.48 28.85 26.30
N TYR A 535 -6.66 29.13 25.28
CA TYR A 535 -5.75 30.30 25.24
C TYR A 535 -5.88 31.05 23.90
N PRO A 536 -7.03 31.68 23.61
CA PRO A 536 -7.29 32.31 22.31
C PRO A 536 -6.25 33.38 21.93
N ASP A 537 -5.83 34.23 22.88
CA ASP A 537 -4.83 35.28 22.63
C ASP A 537 -3.44 34.71 22.34
N ARG A 538 -3.03 33.67 23.09
CA ARG A 538 -1.77 32.95 22.83
C ARG A 538 -1.83 32.22 21.50
N PHE A 539 -2.94 31.56 21.17
CA PHE A 539 -3.14 30.92 19.88
C PHE A 539 -3.00 31.94 18.74
N LYS A 540 -3.56 33.14 18.90
CA LYS A 540 -3.44 34.20 17.92
C LYS A 540 -1.99 34.61 17.68
N ILE A 541 -1.22 34.78 18.75
CA ILE A 541 0.21 35.15 18.69
C ILE A 541 1.06 34.03 18.09
N LEU A 542 0.84 32.78 18.51
CA LEU A 542 1.70 31.64 18.14
C LEU A 542 1.36 31.05 16.77
N PHE A 543 0.09 31.09 16.36
CA PHE A 543 -0.41 30.42 15.16
C PHE A 543 -1.07 31.39 14.18
N GLU A 544 -2.14 32.08 14.58
CA GLU A 544 -3.03 32.83 13.66
C GLU A 544 -2.29 33.96 12.93
N ASN A 545 -1.58 34.81 13.66
CA ASN A 545 -0.77 35.89 13.09
C ASN A 545 0.37 35.36 12.19
N CYS A 546 0.76 34.10 12.39
CA CYS A 546 1.78 33.41 11.60
C CYS A 546 1.20 32.60 10.43
N GLY A 547 -0.11 32.73 10.19
CA GLY A 547 -0.83 32.12 9.07
C GLY A 547 -1.41 30.74 9.37
N TRP A 548 -1.24 30.18 10.57
CA TRP A 548 -1.84 28.91 10.96
C TRP A 548 -3.22 29.11 11.57
N ASP A 549 -4.21 28.36 11.10
CA ASP A 549 -5.56 28.31 11.67
C ASP A 549 -6.07 26.88 11.74
N VAL A 550 -7.10 26.65 12.55
CA VAL A 550 -7.77 25.37 12.72
C VAL A 550 -9.28 25.56 12.80
N LYS A 551 -10.02 24.76 12.03
CA LYS A 551 -11.47 24.82 11.95
C LYS A 551 -12.10 23.49 12.35
N LYS A 552 -13.22 23.58 13.06
CA LYS A 552 -14.04 22.44 13.44
C LYS A 552 -15.03 22.15 12.31
N GLU A 553 -14.98 20.95 11.77
CA GLU A 553 -15.89 20.44 10.75
C GLU A 553 -16.80 19.37 11.39
N ILE A 554 -18.10 19.47 11.17
CA ILE A 554 -19.08 18.53 11.69
C ILE A 554 -19.69 17.77 10.52
N THR A 555 -19.42 16.47 10.46
CA THR A 555 -20.05 15.57 9.48
C THR A 555 -21.14 14.77 10.18
N LYS A 556 -22.34 14.70 9.60
CA LYS A 556 -23.42 13.85 10.12
C LYS A 556 -23.31 12.46 9.50
N ASN A 557 -23.29 11.43 10.33
CA ASN A 557 -23.44 10.04 9.92
C ASN A 557 -24.62 9.43 10.70
N GLY A 558 -25.82 9.51 10.10
CA GLY A 558 -27.08 9.25 10.80
C GLY A 558 -27.25 10.18 12.02
N ASN A 559 -27.52 9.61 13.19
CA ASN A 559 -27.66 10.34 14.46
C ASN A 559 -26.32 10.69 15.13
N LYS A 560 -25.18 10.20 14.58
CA LYS A 560 -23.84 10.49 15.14
C LYS A 560 -23.23 11.69 14.44
N GLN A 561 -22.87 12.70 15.21
CA GLN A 561 -22.04 13.81 14.75
C GLN A 561 -20.56 13.41 14.88
N ILE A 562 -19.84 13.42 13.77
CA ILE A 562 -18.39 13.25 13.76
C ILE A 562 -17.79 14.65 13.69
N VAL A 563 -17.12 15.04 14.76
CA VAL A 563 -16.36 16.28 14.83
C VAL A 563 -14.94 16.00 14.37
N LYS A 564 -14.46 16.73 13.37
CA LYS A 564 -13.07 16.70 12.92
C LYS A 564 -12.48 18.11 13.01
N CYS A 565 -11.19 18.22 13.35
CA CYS A 565 -10.48 19.49 13.32
C CYS A 565 -9.53 19.49 12.13
N ARG A 566 -9.66 20.49 11.25
CA ARG A 566 -8.84 20.63 10.05
C ARG A 566 -7.96 21.87 10.15
N VAL A 567 -6.68 21.72 9.85
CA VAL A 567 -5.72 22.84 9.86
C VAL A 567 -5.58 23.50 8.50
N TYR A 568 -5.20 24.77 8.53
CA TYR A 568 -4.89 25.58 7.37
C TYR A 568 -3.64 26.40 7.65
N TYR A 569 -2.76 26.52 6.66
CA TYR A 569 -1.69 27.50 6.65
C TYR A 569 -1.90 28.45 5.47
N LYS A 570 -2.20 29.72 5.76
CA LYS A 570 -2.55 30.75 4.76
C LYS A 570 -3.61 30.23 3.79
N SER A 571 -4.70 29.68 4.34
CA SER A 571 -5.82 29.05 3.62
C SER A 571 -5.49 27.77 2.84
N THR A 572 -4.25 27.27 2.90
CA THR A 572 -3.82 26.02 2.26
C THR A 572 -3.95 24.85 3.24
N THR A 573 -4.45 23.70 2.80
CA THR A 573 -4.58 22.48 3.62
C THR A 573 -4.24 21.22 2.80
N GLY A 574 -4.26 20.06 3.45
CA GLY A 574 -4.09 18.77 2.81
C GLY A 574 -2.80 18.62 2.00
N TYR A 575 -2.87 17.93 0.86
CA TYR A 575 -1.72 17.66 0.01
C TYR A 575 -0.99 18.91 -0.48
N GLN A 576 -1.71 20.00 -0.75
CA GLN A 576 -1.09 21.27 -1.15
C GLN A 576 -0.21 21.84 -0.02
N LEU A 577 -0.71 21.78 1.23
CA LEU A 577 0.07 22.17 2.39
C LEU A 577 1.29 21.25 2.56
N LYS A 578 1.13 19.93 2.36
CA LYS A 578 2.22 18.97 2.40
C LYS A 578 3.36 19.34 1.45
N ASN A 579 3.03 19.65 0.20
CA ASN A 579 4.02 20.06 -0.80
C ASN A 579 4.70 21.36 -0.39
N LYS A 580 3.92 22.34 0.09
CA LYS A 580 4.43 23.62 0.57
C LYS A 580 5.43 23.48 1.72
N MET A 581 5.16 22.58 2.67
CA MET A 581 6.08 22.28 3.78
C MET A 581 7.43 21.73 3.30
N ARG A 582 7.48 21.11 2.11
CA ARG A 582 8.64 20.40 1.56
C ARG A 582 9.30 21.13 0.39
N GLU A 583 8.84 22.34 0.06
CA GLU A 583 9.49 23.18 -0.94
C GLU A 583 10.95 23.45 -0.54
N GLY A 584 11.87 23.22 -1.48
CA GLY A 584 13.31 23.37 -1.24
C GLY A 584 13.99 22.18 -0.55
N PHE A 585 13.24 21.17 -0.10
CA PHE A 585 13.80 19.95 0.51
C PHE A 585 13.98 18.87 -0.56
N SER A 586 15.22 18.58 -0.90
CA SER A 586 15.59 17.60 -1.91
C SER A 586 16.92 16.95 -1.58
N ILE A 587 17.32 15.97 -2.40
CA ILE A 587 18.63 15.32 -2.30
C ILE A 587 19.79 16.32 -2.31
N ASN A 588 19.70 17.40 -3.10
CA ASN A 588 20.74 18.44 -3.19
C ASN A 588 20.94 19.20 -1.88
N ASN A 589 19.90 19.23 -1.05
CA ASN A 589 19.89 19.91 0.24
C ASN A 589 19.93 18.94 1.43
N TYR A 590 20.07 17.63 1.20
CA TYR A 590 20.10 16.65 2.27
C TYR A 590 21.18 16.97 3.32
N LYS A 591 20.81 16.89 4.60
CA LYS A 591 21.62 17.28 5.77
C LYS A 591 22.00 18.76 5.85
N LYS A 592 21.64 19.59 4.88
CA LYS A 592 21.87 21.05 4.92
C LYS A 592 20.74 21.75 5.67
N LYS A 593 21.02 22.98 6.10
CA LYS A 593 20.00 23.89 6.62
C LYS A 593 19.19 24.46 5.45
N VAL A 594 17.87 24.40 5.56
CA VAL A 594 16.93 24.86 4.52
C VAL A 594 15.78 25.56 5.22
N GLN A 595 15.43 26.74 4.71
CA GLN A 595 14.35 27.53 5.28
C GLN A 595 13.00 26.85 5.01
N CYS A 596 12.15 26.78 6.03
CA CYS A 596 10.78 26.30 5.91
C CYS A 596 9.86 27.22 6.71
N ILE A 597 9.41 28.31 6.07
CA ILE A 597 8.56 29.32 6.71
C ILE A 597 7.35 28.73 7.46
N PRO A 598 6.59 27.74 6.92
CA PRO A 598 5.43 27.22 7.66
C PRO A 598 5.79 26.38 8.89
N ILE A 599 7.01 25.87 9.03
CA ILE A 599 7.42 25.06 10.20
C ILE A 599 7.90 25.94 11.37
N GLU A 600 8.41 27.13 11.08
CA GLU A 600 8.96 28.08 12.07
C GLU A 600 7.96 28.39 13.21
N PRO A 601 6.67 28.73 12.94
CA PRO A 601 5.69 29.00 13.99
C PRO A 601 5.37 27.78 14.84
N LEU A 602 5.40 26.57 14.26
CA LEU A 602 5.13 25.34 14.99
C LEU A 602 6.25 25.04 15.99
N ILE A 603 7.51 25.28 15.62
CA ILE A 603 8.66 25.16 16.52
C ILE A 603 8.53 26.19 17.65
N ASN A 604 8.20 27.44 17.31
CA ASN A 604 8.01 28.51 18.28
C ASN A 604 6.89 28.18 19.29
N ALA A 605 5.73 27.75 18.79
CA ALA A 605 4.61 27.33 19.64
C ALA A 605 4.99 26.15 20.54
N SER A 606 5.74 25.16 20.02
CA SER A 606 6.18 24.00 20.81
C SER A 606 7.16 24.33 21.94
N ARG A 607 7.68 25.56 21.96
CA ARG A 607 8.57 26.09 23.00
C ARG A 607 7.86 27.05 23.97
N ASP A 608 6.61 27.38 23.71
CA ASP A 608 5.78 28.18 24.60
C ASP A 608 5.33 27.35 25.82
N PRO A 609 5.46 27.85 27.07
CA PRO A 609 5.12 27.09 28.27
C PRO A 609 3.66 26.63 28.34
N TYR A 610 2.71 27.41 27.82
CA TYR A 610 1.29 27.03 27.82
C TYR A 610 1.02 25.93 26.79
N PHE A 611 1.67 25.99 25.63
CA PHE A 611 1.53 24.92 24.64
C PHE A 611 2.25 23.64 25.09
N GLN A 612 3.35 23.75 25.84
CA GLN A 612 4.00 22.60 26.49
C GLN A 612 3.13 21.98 27.58
N ALA A 613 2.47 22.79 28.42
CA ALA A 613 1.43 22.31 29.35
C ALA A 613 0.37 21.51 28.61
N LYS A 614 -0.13 22.04 27.48
CA LYS A 614 -1.13 21.34 26.67
C LYS A 614 -0.64 19.98 26.16
N GLN A 615 0.62 19.88 25.74
CA GLN A 615 1.21 18.59 25.36
C GLN A 615 1.26 17.60 26.55
N ILE A 616 1.58 18.07 27.76
CA ILE A 616 1.62 17.25 28.98
C ILE A 616 0.21 16.76 29.35
N GLU A 617 -0.79 17.65 29.33
CA GLU A 617 -2.19 17.30 29.58
C GLU A 617 -2.70 16.22 28.61
N ASP A 618 -2.24 16.24 27.35
CA ASP A 618 -2.57 15.20 26.38
C ASP A 618 -1.99 13.82 26.76
N PHE A 619 -0.80 13.75 27.36
CA PHE A 619 -0.26 12.50 27.92
C PHE A 619 -1.15 11.98 29.06
N ILE A 620 -1.61 12.86 29.94
CA ILE A 620 -2.51 12.50 31.04
C ILE A 620 -3.86 11.99 30.53
N LYS A 621 -4.47 12.72 29.60
CA LYS A 621 -5.72 12.31 28.94
C LYS A 621 -5.56 10.94 28.29
N ARG A 622 -4.44 10.68 27.61
CA ARG A 622 -4.13 9.38 27.00
C ARG A 622 -3.92 8.28 28.04
N LEU A 623 -3.23 8.56 29.13
CA LEU A 623 -3.05 7.63 30.25
C LEU A 623 -4.40 7.22 30.84
N HIS A 624 -5.28 8.19 31.13
CA HIS A 624 -6.61 7.91 31.69
C HIS A 624 -7.46 7.07 30.75
N ILE A 625 -7.49 7.41 29.45
CA ILE A 625 -8.21 6.63 28.44
C ILE A 625 -7.69 5.19 28.42
N ALA A 626 -6.37 4.98 28.36
CA ALA A 626 -5.78 3.65 28.33
C ALA A 626 -6.08 2.86 29.61
N LEU A 627 -6.05 3.52 30.77
CA LEU A 627 -6.37 2.92 32.06
C LEU A 627 -7.85 2.54 32.20
N ASP A 628 -8.74 3.21 31.48
CA ASP A 628 -10.18 2.91 31.44
C ASP A 628 -10.56 1.87 30.37
N GLU A 629 -9.62 1.46 29.51
CA GLU A 629 -9.90 0.42 28.52
C GLU A 629 -10.15 -0.94 29.19
N ILE A 630 -11.18 -1.63 28.69
CA ILE A 630 -11.45 -3.03 29.05
C ILE A 630 -10.43 -3.92 28.36
N VAL A 631 -9.68 -4.68 29.16
CA VAL A 631 -8.71 -5.66 28.69
C VAL A 631 -9.44 -6.86 28.10
N VAL A 632 -8.93 -7.39 27.00
CA VAL A 632 -9.59 -8.46 26.24
C VAL A 632 -8.71 -9.69 26.12
N ARG A 633 -9.33 -10.86 26.28
CA ARG A 633 -8.61 -12.13 26.44
C ARG A 633 -7.68 -12.43 25.25
N THR A 634 -8.14 -12.34 24.01
CA THR A 634 -7.27 -12.70 22.88
C THR A 634 -7.66 -11.95 21.61
N TYR A 635 -6.67 -11.37 20.96
CA TYR A 635 -6.74 -10.98 19.56
C TYR A 635 -5.84 -11.90 18.75
N HIS A 636 -6.45 -12.71 17.90
CA HIS A 636 -5.68 -13.44 16.90
C HIS A 636 -5.43 -12.50 15.71
N LEU A 637 -4.22 -11.92 15.65
CA LEU A 637 -3.75 -11.08 14.53
C LEU A 637 -4.08 -11.69 13.15
N ASN A 638 -3.97 -13.02 13.05
CA ASN A 638 -4.17 -13.75 11.79
C ASN A 638 -5.63 -14.04 11.44
N THR A 639 -6.56 -14.01 12.40
CA THR A 639 -7.98 -14.31 12.13
C THR A 639 -8.91 -13.11 12.33
N LYS A 640 -8.38 -11.98 12.83
CA LYS A 640 -9.13 -10.77 13.23
C LYS A 640 -10.33 -11.06 14.14
N LYS A 641 -10.41 -12.26 14.73
CA LYS A 641 -11.46 -12.63 15.69
C LYS A 641 -11.04 -12.13 17.07
N VAL A 642 -11.82 -11.20 17.60
CA VAL A 642 -11.78 -10.84 19.01
C VAL A 642 -12.52 -11.93 19.77
N ARG A 643 -11.83 -12.68 20.63
CA ARG A 643 -12.52 -13.43 21.68
C ARG A 643 -12.86 -12.43 22.79
N ILE A 644 -14.05 -11.85 22.67
CA ILE A 644 -14.65 -11.09 23.77
C ILE A 644 -14.87 -12.09 24.89
N ALA A 645 -14.48 -11.68 26.10
CA ALA A 645 -14.73 -12.47 27.28
C ALA A 645 -16.23 -12.77 27.45
N ASN A 646 -16.52 -13.99 27.87
CA ASN A 646 -17.64 -14.26 28.76
C ASN A 646 -17.58 -13.33 29.99
N GLU A 647 -18.70 -13.08 30.67
CA GLU A 647 -18.89 -12.09 31.76
C GLU A 647 -17.83 -12.07 32.90
N TRP A 648 -16.92 -13.05 32.94
CA TRP A 648 -15.91 -13.30 33.97
C TRP A 648 -14.49 -12.77 33.66
N PHE A 649 -14.28 -11.98 32.61
CA PHE A 649 -12.93 -11.54 32.18
C PHE A 649 -12.84 -10.09 31.68
N ALA A 650 -13.81 -9.23 32.03
CA ALA A 650 -13.85 -7.83 31.60
C ALA A 650 -13.39 -6.90 32.74
N PHE A 651 -12.08 -6.69 32.85
CA PHE A 651 -11.48 -5.75 33.82
C PHE A 651 -10.86 -4.56 33.08
N LYS A 652 -10.77 -3.42 33.76
CA LYS A 652 -10.05 -2.27 33.22
C LYS A 652 -8.55 -2.43 33.43
N ALA A 653 -7.75 -1.81 32.57
CA ALA A 653 -6.29 -1.83 32.74
C ALA A 653 -5.84 -1.30 34.12
N ARG A 654 -6.54 -0.29 34.67
CA ARG A 654 -6.28 0.24 36.03
C ARG A 654 -6.50 -0.76 37.16
N ASP A 655 -7.35 -1.77 36.94
CA ASP A 655 -7.61 -2.78 37.97
C ASP A 655 -6.42 -3.71 38.10
N ILE A 656 -5.59 -3.84 37.05
CA ILE A 656 -4.40 -4.69 36.97
C ILE A 656 -3.14 -3.87 37.28
N LEU A 657 -2.97 -2.72 36.63
CA LEU A 657 -1.75 -1.91 36.64
C LEU A 657 -1.86 -0.77 37.67
N LYS A 658 -1.53 -1.06 38.93
CA LYS A 658 -1.56 -0.10 40.03
C LYS A 658 -0.23 0.63 40.21
N SER A 659 0.89 0.00 39.86
CA SER A 659 2.22 0.59 40.00
C SER A 659 2.50 1.70 38.99
N LYS A 660 3.37 2.66 39.35
CA LYS A 660 3.86 3.71 38.44
C LYS A 660 4.47 3.11 37.19
N LEU A 661 5.32 2.08 37.33
CA LEU A 661 5.91 1.37 36.19
C LEU A 661 4.86 0.73 35.28
N GLY A 662 3.82 0.11 35.85
CA GLY A 662 2.73 -0.49 35.09
C GLY A 662 1.99 0.55 34.24
N ARG A 663 1.61 1.66 34.86
CA ARG A 663 0.93 2.77 34.21
C ARG A 663 1.80 3.46 33.14
N ALA A 664 3.08 3.67 33.43
CA ALA A 664 4.06 4.18 32.46
C ALA A 664 4.21 3.25 31.25
N THR A 665 4.28 1.94 31.48
CA THR A 665 4.39 0.93 30.42
C THR A 665 3.16 0.91 29.51
N LEU A 666 1.97 1.06 30.09
CA LEU A 666 0.72 1.18 29.35
C LEU A 666 0.68 2.47 28.52
N LEU A 667 1.07 3.61 29.11
CA LEU A 667 1.13 4.90 28.43
C LEU A 667 2.11 4.88 27.25
N ASP A 668 3.31 4.33 27.46
CA ASP A 668 4.35 4.15 26.44
C ASP A 668 3.81 3.41 25.22
N GLN A 669 3.09 2.30 25.44
CA GLN A 669 2.43 1.60 24.34
C GLN A 669 1.28 2.41 23.74
N SER A 670 0.46 3.06 24.56
CA SER A 670 -0.68 3.86 24.09
C SER A 670 -0.24 4.99 23.16
N VAL A 671 0.91 5.61 23.41
CA VAL A 671 1.50 6.63 22.54
C VAL A 671 1.92 6.04 21.19
N ASN A 672 2.53 4.85 21.19
CA ASN A 672 3.10 4.25 19.99
C ASN A 672 2.11 3.41 19.16
N ARG A 673 1.22 2.67 19.83
CA ARG A 673 0.30 1.66 19.30
C ARG A 673 -1.00 1.63 20.13
N PRO A 674 -1.79 2.73 20.14
CA PRO A 674 -2.96 2.88 21.00
C PRO A 674 -4.00 1.77 20.84
N ALA A 675 -4.13 1.18 19.64
CA ALA A 675 -5.09 0.11 19.41
C ALA A 675 -4.72 -1.23 20.05
N LEU A 676 -3.47 -1.42 20.52
CA LEU A 676 -2.91 -2.72 20.92
C LEU A 676 -2.82 -2.93 22.44
N THR A 677 -2.86 -1.87 23.24
CA THR A 677 -2.78 -1.87 24.72
C THR A 677 -3.65 -2.95 25.37
N LYS A 678 -4.96 -2.92 25.09
CA LYS A 678 -5.94 -3.86 25.66
C LYS A 678 -5.73 -5.33 25.24
N PHE A 679 -5.13 -5.56 24.08
CA PHE A 679 -4.90 -6.91 23.56
C PHE A 679 -3.62 -7.52 24.11
N ASP A 680 -2.56 -6.72 24.17
CA ASP A 680 -1.25 -7.18 24.62
C ASP A 680 -1.23 -7.37 26.13
N LEU A 681 -1.87 -6.47 26.90
CA LEU A 681 -2.07 -6.66 28.33
C LEU A 681 -2.92 -7.91 28.61
N GLY A 682 -3.98 -8.12 27.82
CA GLY A 682 -4.82 -9.32 27.94
C GLY A 682 -4.09 -10.62 27.60
N SER A 683 -3.14 -10.57 26.66
CA SER A 683 -2.29 -11.71 26.32
C SER A 683 -1.32 -12.04 27.45
N ALA A 684 -0.75 -11.03 28.11
CA ALA A 684 0.10 -11.22 29.29
C ALA A 684 -0.69 -11.81 30.48
N MET A 685 -1.90 -11.29 30.72
CA MET A 685 -2.84 -11.83 31.71
C MET A 685 -3.15 -13.32 31.46
N ASN A 686 -3.40 -13.73 30.21
CA ASN A 686 -3.62 -15.14 29.91
C ASN A 686 -2.42 -16.01 30.26
N ARG A 687 -1.22 -15.62 29.85
CA ARG A 687 0.00 -16.36 30.16
C ARG A 687 0.22 -16.46 31.68
N PHE A 688 -0.13 -15.41 32.42
CA PHE A 688 -0.09 -15.43 33.88
C PHE A 688 -1.07 -16.47 34.46
N PHE A 689 -2.33 -16.50 34.02
CA PHE A 689 -3.31 -17.47 34.53
C PHE A 689 -3.06 -18.91 34.07
N GLU A 690 -2.49 -19.12 32.89
CA GLU A 690 -2.05 -20.45 32.43
C GLU A 690 -0.97 -21.03 33.35
N LYS A 691 -0.05 -20.18 33.82
CA LYS A 691 0.97 -20.56 34.81
C LYS A 691 0.43 -20.66 36.23
N ASN A 692 -0.65 -19.95 36.55
CA ASN A 692 -1.22 -19.83 37.89
C ASN A 692 -2.73 -20.20 37.92
N PRO A 693 -3.11 -21.46 37.65
CA PRO A 693 -4.51 -21.85 37.44
C PRO A 693 -5.41 -21.72 38.67
N LYS A 694 -4.84 -21.57 39.87
CA LYS A 694 -5.57 -21.43 41.15
C LYS A 694 -5.82 -19.96 41.56
N VAL A 695 -5.18 -18.99 40.87
CA VAL A 695 -5.34 -17.57 41.19
C VAL A 695 -6.70 -17.07 40.69
N SER A 696 -7.39 -16.24 41.48
CA SER A 696 -8.65 -15.62 41.05
C SER A 696 -8.43 -14.84 39.75
N LYS A 697 -9.36 -14.95 38.82
CA LYS A 697 -9.32 -14.20 37.56
C LYS A 697 -9.61 -12.71 37.74
N ASN A 698 -10.25 -12.34 38.85
CA ASN A 698 -10.56 -10.96 39.18
C ASN A 698 -9.40 -10.30 39.95
N PRO A 699 -8.75 -9.26 39.40
CA PRO A 699 -7.69 -8.53 40.08
C PRO A 699 -8.11 -7.92 41.43
N GLY A 700 -9.40 -7.63 41.61
CA GLY A 700 -9.94 -7.16 42.89
C GLY A 700 -9.77 -8.14 44.05
N ASP A 701 -9.65 -9.43 43.77
CA ASP A 701 -9.56 -10.49 44.80
C ASP A 701 -8.11 -10.77 45.23
N TRP A 702 -7.10 -10.15 44.58
CA TRP A 702 -5.70 -10.51 44.81
C TRP A 702 -5.14 -10.00 46.14
N GLY A 703 -5.78 -9.01 46.78
CA GLY A 703 -5.35 -8.47 48.07
C GLY A 703 -3.87 -8.04 48.06
N SER A 704 -3.10 -8.46 49.08
CA SER A 704 -1.67 -8.16 49.19
C SER A 704 -0.81 -8.82 48.10
N LYS A 705 -1.30 -9.89 47.46
CA LYS A 705 -0.61 -10.55 46.34
C LYS A 705 -0.67 -9.76 45.03
N HIS A 706 -1.47 -8.69 44.98
CA HIS A 706 -1.57 -7.83 43.79
C HIS A 706 -0.20 -7.37 43.30
N ILE A 707 0.67 -6.91 44.20
CA ILE A 707 2.01 -6.40 43.85
C ILE A 707 2.86 -7.48 43.18
N GLU A 708 2.83 -8.70 43.73
CA GLU A 708 3.56 -9.84 43.19
C GLU A 708 3.04 -10.26 41.82
N TYR A 709 1.71 -10.34 41.67
CA TYR A 709 1.07 -10.75 40.43
C TYR A 709 1.20 -9.69 39.33
N GLU A 710 0.97 -8.42 39.65
CA GLU A 710 1.19 -7.31 38.74
C GLU A 710 2.62 -7.32 38.23
N LYS A 711 3.63 -7.53 39.09
CA LYS A 711 5.03 -7.59 38.66
C LYS A 711 5.27 -8.70 37.62
N GLN A 712 4.72 -9.88 37.81
CA GLN A 712 4.85 -10.98 36.84
C GLN A 712 4.16 -10.68 35.50
N ILE A 713 2.94 -10.12 35.57
CA ILE A 713 2.17 -9.72 34.39
C ILE A 713 2.90 -8.59 33.65
N LEU A 714 3.41 -7.60 34.38
CA LEU A 714 4.07 -6.42 33.86
C LEU A 714 5.42 -6.75 33.24
N ASP A 715 6.21 -7.65 33.81
CA ASP A 715 7.46 -8.09 33.18
C ASP A 715 7.17 -8.80 31.85
N ASP A 716 6.15 -9.65 31.79
CA ASP A 716 5.76 -10.30 30.55
C ASP A 716 5.18 -9.32 29.51
N TYR A 717 4.24 -8.46 29.91
CA TYR A 717 3.66 -7.40 29.07
C TYR A 717 4.73 -6.42 28.58
N GLY A 718 5.61 -6.01 29.48
CA GLY A 718 6.71 -5.11 29.27
C GLY A 718 7.64 -5.57 28.15
N MET A 719 7.95 -6.86 28.12
CA MET A 719 8.89 -7.44 27.16
C MET A 719 8.26 -7.84 25.82
N HIS A 720 6.98 -8.24 25.81
CA HIS A 720 6.36 -8.88 24.64
C HIS A 720 5.28 -8.04 23.95
N ARG A 721 4.96 -6.83 24.44
CA ARG A 721 3.99 -5.94 23.79
C ARG A 721 4.46 -5.50 22.40
N ASN A 722 3.51 -5.31 21.50
CA ASN A 722 3.77 -4.92 20.12
C ASN A 722 4.17 -3.44 20.02
N GLY A 723 5.24 -3.19 19.25
CA GLY A 723 5.72 -1.86 18.89
C GLY A 723 7.22 -1.83 18.62
N THR A 724 7.76 -0.63 18.41
CA THR A 724 9.19 -0.43 18.14
C THR A 724 9.99 -0.47 19.44
N ASP A 725 11.04 -1.31 19.51
CA ASP A 725 11.97 -1.39 20.66
C ASP A 725 11.28 -1.56 22.04
N MET A 726 10.16 -2.28 22.13
CA MET A 726 9.37 -2.34 23.37
C MET A 726 10.15 -2.94 24.56
N LEU A 727 11.02 -3.92 24.30
CA LEU A 727 11.92 -4.49 25.30
C LEU A 727 12.92 -3.44 25.83
N GLY A 728 13.61 -2.72 24.93
CA GLY A 728 14.56 -1.67 25.33
C GLY A 728 13.88 -0.53 26.09
N ARG A 729 12.72 -0.11 25.61
CA ARG A 729 11.85 0.90 26.26
C ARG A 729 11.43 0.49 27.66
N TYR A 730 11.00 -0.75 27.84
CA TYR A 730 10.62 -1.28 29.15
C TYR A 730 11.80 -1.33 30.11
N ASN A 731 12.97 -1.80 29.67
CA ASN A 731 14.15 -1.88 30.51
C ASN A 731 14.64 -0.51 30.99
N ARG A 732 14.52 0.54 30.16
CA ARG A 732 14.79 1.93 30.58
C ARG A 732 13.84 2.38 31.68
N MET A 733 12.53 2.19 31.47
CA MET A 733 11.51 2.53 32.48
C MET A 733 11.67 1.75 33.79
N LYS A 734 11.95 0.45 33.71
CA LYS A 734 12.14 -0.42 34.89
C LYS A 734 13.28 0.03 35.80
N ASN A 735 14.30 0.67 35.22
CA ASN A 735 15.45 1.19 35.96
C ASN A 735 15.28 2.66 36.39
N ASN A 736 14.22 3.34 35.94
CA ASN A 736 13.98 4.75 36.23
C ASN A 736 13.50 4.93 37.68
N SER A 737 14.18 5.81 38.43
CA SER A 737 13.88 6.08 39.85
C SER A 737 12.50 6.67 40.10
N HIS A 738 11.90 7.37 39.12
CA HIS A 738 10.55 7.94 39.27
C HIS A 738 9.47 6.85 39.25
N LEU A 739 9.77 5.67 38.70
CA LEU A 739 8.81 4.58 38.51
C LEU A 739 8.93 3.46 39.55
N LYS A 740 9.82 3.60 40.54
CA LYS A 740 10.07 2.62 41.59
C LYS A 740 9.06 2.70 42.73
#